data_AF-A0A535E466-F1
#
_entry.id   AF-A0A535E466-F1
#
_cell.length_a   1.000
_cell.length_b   1.000
_cell.length_c   1.000
_cell.angle_alpha   90.00
_cell.angle_beta   90.00
_cell.angle_gamma   90.00
#
_symmetry.space_group_name_H-M   'P 1'
#
loop_
_entity.id
_entity.type
_entity.pdbx_description
1 polymer ?
#
loop_
_entity_poly.entity_id
_entity_poly.type
_entity_poly.pdbx_seq_one_letter_code
_entity_poly.pdbx_strand_id
1 'polypeptide(L)'
;MRIAVALSGGVDSSVAAALLLRAGQEVVGVTLQQWPRDDGEEAARHGGCCSLSAVEDARRVASLLGVPYYVWNLEREFGERVIEPFHRAYATGRTPNPCLRCNAFVRFDLMLRRVLDLGFDALATGHYARVLAGPDGPELHAAADPAKDQSYVLYHLDRERLGRIVFPLGELTKPEVRATARSLGLPVADKPESMEICFVPRGETAAYLARRLPVAAGEVVDGAGRRLGTHRGTALYTVGQREGLGQLAEPGPWYVTAVDAPANRLVVGRREDLAVRRVELEDVRFVAGAPAGPLACQARLRYRARPLDAVYSGGVLDLAEPFAGAAPGQAVGGRTGEVAIVGDQLYESMTGAEQRCARQLLLRLVVVGDGGEVACRRISRRELLAGAPGADLLTVGVVLRALVDARLVSATDGVLEIADDALLDTWPRLRDWIDDDREWLGVRRHLAADAAAWRALGRDPAALYREPQLGQLLRRIDERRRAELPAPTAEFLDASERRAARRWRGARLRRAGLVAVAAALVLLAGLGGTVAVRSFAARAAADADRRAADSRQVAAAAGAVRTADPVTAALLSAEAYRIAPTAAARSSLLSSRSPYYVALAARGVGPVNGVAVGPDGRTVAGGGQDGGVELWDVASRAAPVLLRDGASPVRGIAFSQDGTTVAAGRQDGVLELWDVGTGASALVPSGGPAPVNAVTFSPDGRLVVTGGDDGVVRQWDTRTHVLVRELRGASGPVESLAYDPDGRTVAGGGTDANVLLWDASTGARVASIPAGPAGGGPIRALAYSPDGHTLAGAGDGGAAVLWDSASRGVRRVLPGTAGEAVHGLAFTADGAFLAAGGAGAVRLWNLAAPGAPVALTGPSGDIRGVAFGRDGTLVSANANATIGLWTIGGSAIVAGGPAAGAAAAAAAAVSRDGRLLATAGVDRTIRLWSLD
;
A
#
# COMPACT_ATOMS: atom_id res chain seq x y z
N MET A 1 35.54 -4.63 -7.23
CA MET A 1 34.93 -5.72 -6.44
C MET A 1 33.67 -6.16 -7.15
N ARG A 2 33.35 -7.44 -7.00
CA ARG A 2 32.10 -8.05 -7.42
C ARG A 2 31.14 -8.05 -6.25
N ILE A 3 30.09 -7.24 -6.35
CA ILE A 3 29.19 -6.92 -5.23
C ILE A 3 27.78 -7.35 -5.56
N ALA A 4 27.18 -8.17 -4.69
CA ALA A 4 25.75 -8.45 -4.74
C ALA A 4 24.99 -7.34 -4.01
N VAL A 5 24.02 -6.70 -4.64
CA VAL A 5 23.16 -5.68 -4.02
C VAL A 5 21.81 -6.29 -3.69
N ALA A 6 21.42 -6.23 -2.41
CA ALA A 6 20.08 -6.59 -1.97
C ALA A 6 19.05 -5.55 -2.43
N LEU A 7 18.42 -5.82 -3.58
CA LEU A 7 17.40 -4.98 -4.17
C LEU A 7 16.04 -5.26 -3.53
N SER A 8 15.53 -4.30 -2.78
CA SER A 8 14.24 -4.36 -2.09
C SER A 8 13.05 -3.89 -2.94
N GLY A 9 13.28 -3.48 -4.19
CA GLY A 9 12.28 -2.78 -5.00
C GLY A 9 11.93 -1.39 -4.48
N GLY A 10 12.73 -0.84 -3.55
CA GLY A 10 12.62 0.51 -3.03
C GLY A 10 13.65 1.45 -3.63
N VAL A 11 13.45 2.76 -3.42
CA VAL A 11 14.37 3.80 -3.92
C VAL A 11 15.80 3.65 -3.38
N ASP A 12 15.94 3.24 -2.13
CA ASP A 12 17.23 3.20 -1.43
C ASP A 12 18.18 2.15 -2.01
N SER A 13 17.74 0.90 -2.08
CA SER A 13 18.54 -0.18 -2.67
C SER A 13 18.83 0.05 -4.17
N SER A 14 17.92 0.72 -4.86
CA SER A 14 18.08 1.08 -6.28
C SER A 14 19.19 2.12 -6.49
N VAL A 15 19.22 3.16 -5.68
CA VAL A 15 20.29 4.18 -5.72
C VAL A 15 21.61 3.58 -5.23
N ALA A 16 21.58 2.72 -4.22
CA ALA A 16 22.78 2.01 -3.74
C ALA A 16 23.44 1.21 -4.88
N ALA A 17 22.67 0.47 -5.68
CA ALA A 17 23.18 -0.22 -6.86
C ALA A 17 23.77 0.75 -7.90
N ALA A 18 23.08 1.85 -8.19
CA ALA A 18 23.52 2.85 -9.15
C ALA A 18 24.83 3.55 -8.74
N LEU A 19 25.01 3.84 -7.45
CA LEU A 19 26.23 4.44 -6.92
C LEU A 19 27.42 3.48 -7.03
N LEU A 20 27.22 2.19 -6.73
CA LEU A 20 28.27 1.19 -6.86
C LEU A 20 28.69 0.97 -8.32
N LEU A 21 27.73 0.98 -9.25
CA LEU A 21 28.02 0.95 -10.70
C LEU A 21 28.84 2.17 -11.14
N ARG A 22 28.45 3.37 -10.70
CA ARG A 22 29.20 4.60 -11.00
C ARG A 22 30.60 4.60 -10.40
N ALA A 23 30.79 3.92 -9.27
CA ALA A 23 32.09 3.68 -8.65
C ALA A 23 32.91 2.56 -9.32
N GLY A 24 32.48 2.06 -10.49
CA GLY A 24 33.20 1.06 -11.28
C GLY A 24 33.17 -0.35 -10.70
N GLN A 25 32.23 -0.66 -9.81
CA GLN A 25 32.08 -2.00 -9.24
C GLN A 25 31.29 -2.93 -10.19
N GLU A 26 31.59 -4.22 -10.17
CA GLU A 26 30.76 -5.23 -10.84
C GLU A 26 29.56 -5.50 -9.94
N VAL A 27 28.37 -5.09 -10.36
CA VAL A 27 27.15 -5.14 -9.54
C VAL A 27 26.20 -6.21 -10.07
N VAL A 28 25.70 -7.05 -9.16
CA VAL A 28 24.60 -7.98 -9.41
C VAL A 28 23.46 -7.70 -8.44
N GLY A 29 22.26 -7.49 -8.95
CA GLY A 29 21.06 -7.32 -8.15
C GLY A 29 20.51 -8.66 -7.67
N VAL A 30 20.15 -8.74 -6.39
CA VAL A 30 19.47 -9.91 -5.82
C VAL A 30 18.27 -9.43 -5.01
N THR A 31 17.08 -9.95 -5.31
CA THR A 31 15.87 -9.72 -4.52
C THR A 31 15.41 -10.99 -3.85
N LEU A 32 14.83 -10.83 -2.66
CA LEU A 32 14.31 -11.93 -1.87
C LEU A 32 12.78 -11.97 -2.01
N GLN A 33 12.26 -13.10 -2.44
CA GLN A 33 10.84 -13.43 -2.30
C GLN A 33 10.68 -14.20 -0.99
N GLN A 34 9.95 -13.63 -0.02
CA GLN A 34 9.94 -14.13 1.37
C GLN A 34 8.52 -14.50 1.88
N TRP A 35 7.47 -14.40 1.06
CA TRP A 35 6.08 -14.62 1.51
C TRP A 35 5.27 -15.47 0.51
N PRO A 36 4.32 -16.33 0.97
CA PRO A 36 3.57 -17.26 0.13
C PRO A 36 2.73 -16.61 -0.96
N ARG A 37 2.47 -17.44 -1.99
CA ARG A 37 1.56 -17.18 -3.11
C ARG A 37 0.07 -17.43 -2.80
N ASP A 38 -0.23 -18.04 -1.65
CA ASP A 38 -1.49 -18.78 -1.46
C ASP A 38 -2.67 -18.03 -0.81
N ASP A 39 -2.51 -16.76 -0.42
CA ASP A 39 -3.61 -15.98 0.15
C ASP A 39 -4.06 -14.88 -0.85
N GLY A 40 -5.06 -15.21 -1.68
CA GLY A 40 -5.57 -14.32 -2.74
C GLY A 40 -6.08 -12.95 -2.26
N GLU A 41 -6.55 -12.85 -1.01
CA GLU A 41 -6.94 -11.57 -0.39
C GLU A 41 -5.76 -10.79 0.24
N GLU A 42 -4.64 -11.45 0.59
CA GLU A 42 -3.47 -10.81 1.22
C GLU A 42 -2.43 -10.34 0.17
N ALA A 43 -2.41 -10.93 -1.04
CA ALA A 43 -1.49 -10.56 -2.14
C ALA A 43 -1.65 -9.12 -2.64
N ALA A 44 -2.86 -8.55 -2.57
CA ALA A 44 -3.14 -7.15 -2.96
C ALA A 44 -2.69 -6.10 -1.92
N ARG A 45 -2.26 -6.52 -0.71
CA ARG A 45 -2.15 -5.62 0.45
C ARG A 45 -0.74 -5.36 0.98
N HIS A 46 0.36 -5.52 0.24
CA HIS A 46 1.69 -5.29 0.84
C HIS A 46 2.58 -4.30 0.08
N GLY A 47 2.70 -3.08 0.63
CA GLY A 47 3.77 -2.11 0.34
C GLY A 47 5.10 -2.44 1.05
N GLY A 48 5.41 -3.72 1.22
CA GLY A 48 6.58 -4.23 1.95
C GLY A 48 7.78 -4.49 1.03
N CYS A 49 8.96 -4.71 1.63
CA CYS A 49 10.22 -5.02 0.93
C CYS A 49 10.23 -6.37 0.20
N CYS A 50 9.25 -7.25 0.47
CA CYS A 50 9.28 -8.66 0.09
C CYS A 50 8.04 -9.11 -0.71
N SER A 51 7.26 -8.14 -1.21
CA SER A 51 6.07 -8.41 -2.04
C SER A 51 6.45 -8.74 -3.48
N LEU A 52 5.53 -9.36 -4.23
CA LEU A 52 5.69 -9.56 -5.67
C LEU A 52 5.90 -8.23 -6.41
N SER A 53 5.21 -7.16 -6.01
CA SER A 53 5.42 -5.82 -6.55
C SER A 53 6.84 -5.28 -6.30
N ALA A 54 7.46 -5.60 -5.16
CA ALA A 54 8.85 -5.24 -4.88
C ALA A 54 9.84 -6.01 -5.79
N VAL A 55 9.57 -7.29 -6.08
CA VAL A 55 10.36 -8.10 -7.02
C VAL A 55 10.30 -7.52 -8.44
N GLU A 56 9.12 -7.08 -8.88
CA GLU A 56 8.96 -6.45 -10.19
C GLU A 56 9.67 -5.10 -10.27
N ASP A 57 9.55 -4.27 -9.22
CA ASP A 57 10.21 -2.97 -9.15
C ASP A 57 11.74 -3.13 -9.20
N ALA A 58 12.27 -4.08 -8.43
CA ALA A 58 13.70 -4.42 -8.44
C ALA A 58 14.16 -4.90 -9.82
N ARG A 59 13.38 -5.76 -10.49
CA ARG A 59 13.67 -6.22 -11.85
C ARG A 59 13.70 -5.07 -12.86
N ARG A 60 12.75 -4.12 -12.78
CA ARG A 60 12.71 -2.94 -13.67
C ARG A 60 13.92 -2.03 -13.44
N VAL A 61 14.28 -1.78 -12.19
CA VAL A 61 15.47 -1.01 -11.84
C VAL A 61 16.74 -1.69 -12.34
N ALA A 62 16.89 -3.00 -12.11
CA ALA A 62 18.06 -3.75 -12.56
C ALA A 62 18.21 -3.70 -14.09
N SER A 63 17.10 -3.83 -14.81
CA SER A 63 17.08 -3.71 -16.28
C SER A 63 17.51 -2.32 -16.76
N LEU A 64 17.04 -1.26 -16.10
CA LEU A 64 17.42 0.13 -16.42
C LEU A 64 18.89 0.42 -16.13
N LEU A 65 19.42 -0.14 -15.05
CA LEU A 65 20.83 -0.01 -14.67
C LEU A 65 21.75 -0.94 -15.47
N GLY A 66 21.20 -1.86 -16.26
CA GLY A 66 21.98 -2.84 -17.03
C GLY A 66 22.71 -3.87 -16.15
N VAL A 67 22.17 -4.20 -14.97
CA VAL A 67 22.79 -5.17 -14.06
C VAL A 67 22.12 -6.54 -14.11
N PRO A 68 22.89 -7.64 -14.03
CA PRO A 68 22.33 -8.97 -13.82
C PRO A 68 21.45 -9.00 -12.57
N TYR A 69 20.35 -9.74 -12.64
CA TYR A 69 19.33 -9.75 -11.61
C TYR A 69 18.84 -11.16 -11.29
N TYR A 70 18.79 -11.50 -10.01
CA TYR A 70 18.32 -12.79 -9.51
C TYR A 70 17.23 -12.63 -8.45
N VAL A 71 16.36 -13.62 -8.38
CA VAL A 71 15.33 -13.73 -7.33
C VAL A 71 15.61 -14.99 -6.52
N TRP A 72 15.75 -14.84 -5.21
CA TRP A 72 15.87 -15.97 -4.29
C TRP A 72 14.56 -16.15 -3.54
N ASN A 73 13.98 -17.34 -3.65
CA ASN A 73 12.87 -17.73 -2.78
C ASN A 73 13.44 -18.18 -1.43
N LEU A 74 13.06 -17.47 -0.37
CA LEU A 74 13.42 -17.73 1.03
C LEU A 74 12.17 -17.78 1.91
N GLU A 75 11.01 -18.10 1.33
CA GLU A 75 9.71 -18.12 2.03
C GLU A 75 9.74 -19.04 3.25
N ARG A 76 10.30 -20.24 3.10
CA ARG A 76 10.44 -21.21 4.19
C ARG A 76 11.33 -20.67 5.31
N GLU A 77 12.55 -20.21 4.97
CA GLU A 77 13.50 -19.69 5.94
C GLU A 77 12.96 -18.44 6.63
N PHE A 78 12.25 -17.58 5.90
CA PHE A 78 11.58 -16.41 6.46
C PHE A 78 10.46 -16.80 7.43
N GLY A 79 9.66 -17.81 7.08
CA GLY A 79 8.62 -18.34 7.96
C GLY A 79 9.16 -18.92 9.26
N GLU A 80 10.10 -19.84 9.16
CA GLU A 80 10.69 -20.52 10.32
C GLU A 80 11.53 -19.56 11.19
N ARG A 81 12.25 -18.60 10.59
CA ARG A 81 13.24 -17.78 11.31
C ARG A 81 12.74 -16.38 11.68
N VAL A 82 11.68 -15.88 11.07
CA VAL A 82 11.14 -14.52 11.32
C VAL A 82 9.69 -14.56 11.78
N ILE A 83 8.79 -15.20 11.03
CA ILE A 83 7.34 -15.18 11.32
C ILE A 83 7.02 -15.99 12.58
N GLU A 84 7.45 -17.24 12.65
CA GLU A 84 7.11 -18.12 13.78
C GLU A 84 7.65 -17.56 15.12
N PRO A 85 8.90 -17.07 15.22
CA PRO A 85 9.37 -16.42 16.44
C PRO A 85 8.61 -15.12 16.77
N PHE A 86 8.16 -14.38 15.75
CA PHE A 86 7.32 -13.19 15.94
C PHE A 86 5.98 -13.58 16.58
N HIS A 87 5.28 -14.58 16.04
CA HIS A 87 4.03 -15.10 16.60
C HIS A 87 4.23 -15.64 18.02
N ARG A 88 5.27 -16.45 18.25
CA ARG A 88 5.58 -17.03 19.56
C ARG A 88 5.82 -15.95 20.62
N ALA A 89 6.55 -14.90 20.28
CA ALA A 89 6.82 -13.80 21.20
C ALA A 89 5.54 -13.07 21.62
N TYR A 90 4.64 -12.76 20.67
CA TYR A 90 3.35 -12.16 20.96
C TYR A 90 2.45 -13.06 21.81
N ALA A 91 2.46 -14.38 21.57
CA ALA A 91 1.74 -15.35 22.39
C ALA A 91 2.24 -15.36 23.85
N THR A 92 3.50 -15.00 24.08
CA THR A 92 4.11 -14.89 25.42
C THR A 92 4.09 -13.47 26.01
N GLY A 93 3.34 -12.53 25.41
CA GLY A 93 3.22 -11.15 25.90
C GLY A 93 4.41 -10.23 25.59
N ARG A 94 5.32 -10.66 24.70
CA ARG A 94 6.45 -9.85 24.21
C ARG A 94 6.09 -9.20 22.88
N THR A 95 6.69 -8.07 22.57
CA THR A 95 6.45 -7.30 21.34
C THR A 95 7.75 -7.14 20.57
N PRO A 96 8.14 -8.11 19.72
CA PRO A 96 9.36 -8.00 18.92
C PRO A 96 9.17 -7.16 17.66
N ASN A 97 10.25 -6.60 17.15
CA ASN A 97 10.29 -6.03 15.81
C ASN A 97 10.83 -7.09 14.81
N PRO A 98 10.00 -7.61 13.90
CA PRO A 98 10.40 -8.68 12.98
C PRO A 98 11.50 -8.26 11.99
N CYS A 99 11.65 -6.96 11.70
CA CYS A 99 12.68 -6.45 10.81
C CYS A 99 14.09 -6.66 11.37
N LEU A 100 14.25 -6.65 12.69
CA LEU A 100 15.54 -6.92 13.34
C LEU A 100 16.00 -8.35 13.08
N ARG A 101 15.06 -9.29 13.22
CA ARG A 101 15.29 -10.72 13.01
C ARG A 101 15.51 -11.04 11.54
N CYS A 102 14.77 -10.38 10.63
CA CYS A 102 15.00 -10.46 9.20
C CYS A 102 16.39 -9.95 8.81
N ASN A 103 16.83 -8.80 9.34
CA ASN A 103 18.19 -8.31 9.10
C ASN A 103 19.23 -9.32 9.59
N ALA A 104 19.09 -9.81 10.83
CA ALA A 104 20.05 -10.71 11.44
C ALA A 104 20.19 -12.04 10.71
N PHE A 105 19.08 -12.75 10.46
CA PHE A 105 19.15 -14.11 9.93
C PHE A 105 19.05 -14.17 8.42
N VAL A 106 18.22 -13.32 7.80
CA VAL A 106 17.94 -13.43 6.37
C VAL A 106 18.95 -12.62 5.56
N ARG A 107 19.13 -11.33 5.89
CA ARG A 107 20.01 -10.45 5.09
C ARG A 107 21.49 -10.65 5.40
N PHE A 108 21.88 -10.60 6.66
CA PHE A 108 23.30 -10.53 7.04
C PHE A 108 23.90 -11.84 7.52
N ASP A 109 23.10 -12.91 7.58
CA ASP A 109 23.60 -14.27 7.79
C ASP A 109 23.39 -15.13 6.54
N LEU A 110 22.15 -15.52 6.23
CA LEU A 110 21.86 -16.42 5.11
C LEU A 110 22.27 -15.83 3.74
N MET A 111 21.82 -14.62 3.44
CA MET A 111 22.11 -13.99 2.15
C MET A 111 23.59 -13.64 2.02
N LEU A 112 24.21 -13.08 3.07
CA LEU A 112 25.64 -12.81 3.07
C LEU A 112 26.47 -14.08 2.81
N ARG A 113 26.20 -15.18 3.53
CA ARG A 113 26.89 -16.46 3.31
C ARG A 113 26.72 -16.95 1.88
N ARG A 114 25.50 -16.98 1.35
CA ARG A 114 25.23 -17.43 -0.03
C ARG A 114 25.91 -16.55 -1.08
N VAL A 115 25.98 -15.24 -0.85
CA VAL A 115 26.70 -14.28 -1.72
C VAL A 115 28.19 -14.60 -1.73
N LEU A 116 28.80 -14.81 -0.57
CA LEU A 116 30.22 -15.16 -0.47
C LEU A 116 30.53 -16.53 -1.11
N ASP A 117 29.67 -17.53 -0.90
CA ASP A 117 29.80 -18.87 -1.51
C ASP A 117 29.73 -18.84 -3.04
N LEU A 118 29.03 -17.86 -3.61
CA LEU A 118 28.92 -17.63 -5.06
C LEU A 118 30.10 -16.81 -5.63
N GLY A 119 31.11 -16.51 -4.82
CA GLY A 119 32.34 -15.81 -5.22
C GLY A 119 32.16 -14.30 -5.39
N PHE A 120 31.24 -13.68 -4.65
CA PHE A 120 31.17 -12.23 -4.53
C PHE A 120 32.07 -11.75 -3.39
N ASP A 121 32.64 -10.55 -3.52
CA ASP A 121 33.52 -9.96 -2.51
C ASP A 121 32.73 -9.40 -1.32
N ALA A 122 31.52 -8.88 -1.57
CA ALA A 122 30.71 -8.22 -0.56
C ALA A 122 29.20 -8.22 -0.88
N LEU A 123 28.39 -8.04 0.16
CA LEU A 123 26.96 -7.75 0.08
C LEU A 123 26.71 -6.25 0.32
N ALA A 124 26.04 -5.58 -0.60
CA ALA A 124 25.58 -4.22 -0.44
C ALA A 124 24.08 -4.15 -0.14
N THR A 125 23.68 -3.20 0.70
CA THR A 125 22.27 -2.95 1.00
C THR A 125 21.96 -1.46 1.00
N GLY A 126 20.69 -1.10 0.80
CA GLY A 126 20.22 0.28 0.88
C GLY A 126 20.02 0.80 2.31
N HIS A 127 20.76 0.28 3.30
CA HIS A 127 20.66 0.80 4.67
C HIS A 127 21.41 2.11 4.83
N TYR A 128 20.86 3.00 5.64
CA TYR A 128 21.50 4.22 6.10
C TYR A 128 22.34 3.90 7.35
N ALA A 129 23.58 3.51 7.13
CA ALA A 129 24.60 3.34 8.15
C ALA A 129 25.98 3.48 7.48
N ARG A 130 27.04 3.67 8.25
CA ARG A 130 28.41 3.77 7.72
C ARG A 130 29.27 2.67 8.31
N VAL A 131 30.15 2.13 7.48
CA VAL A 131 31.23 1.25 7.94
C VAL A 131 32.54 2.02 7.75
N LEU A 132 33.24 2.32 8.85
CA LEU A 132 34.51 3.04 8.82
C LEU A 132 35.63 2.11 9.26
N ALA A 133 36.86 2.43 8.87
CA ALA A 133 38.03 1.71 9.35
C ALA A 133 38.37 2.20 10.76
N GLY A 134 38.32 1.31 11.73
CA GLY A 134 38.78 1.52 13.09
C GLY A 134 40.16 0.90 13.36
N PRO A 135 40.77 1.21 14.52
CA PRO A 135 42.10 0.71 14.89
C PRO A 135 42.19 -0.83 14.96
N ASP A 136 41.10 -1.50 15.33
CA ASP A 136 41.05 -2.95 15.50
C ASP A 136 40.16 -3.65 14.46
N GLY A 137 39.85 -2.96 13.35
CA GLY A 137 38.98 -3.47 12.28
C GLY A 137 37.79 -2.55 11.98
N PRO A 138 36.85 -3.02 11.14
CA PRO A 138 35.73 -2.19 10.70
C PRO A 138 34.74 -1.89 11.83
N GLU A 139 34.26 -0.65 11.86
CA GLU A 139 33.34 -0.14 12.87
C GLU A 139 32.01 0.25 12.23
N LEU A 140 30.91 0.07 12.96
CA LEU A 140 29.56 0.45 12.53
C LEU A 140 29.21 1.81 13.12
N HIS A 141 28.88 2.76 12.26
CA HIS A 141 28.60 4.13 12.60
C HIS A 141 27.20 4.55 12.15
N ALA A 142 26.66 5.57 12.82
CA ALA A 142 25.38 6.16 12.42
C ALA A 142 25.46 6.75 11.01
N ALA A 143 24.32 6.82 10.32
CA ALA A 143 24.24 7.53 9.04
C ALA A 143 24.44 9.03 9.22
N ALA A 144 24.90 9.70 8.16
CA ALA A 144 24.96 11.16 8.10
C ALA A 144 23.57 11.83 8.14
N ASP A 145 22.50 11.10 7.80
CA ASP A 145 21.10 11.53 7.98
C ASP A 145 20.53 10.97 9.28
N PRO A 146 20.45 11.74 10.38
CA PRO A 146 20.00 11.24 11.67
C PRO A 146 18.54 10.79 11.66
N ALA A 147 17.71 11.36 10.77
CA ALA A 147 16.30 11.02 10.65
C ALA A 147 16.09 9.66 9.97
N LYS A 148 17.10 9.19 9.23
CA LYS A 148 17.09 7.89 8.54
C LYS A 148 18.10 6.88 9.07
N ASP A 149 18.92 7.24 10.06
CA ASP A 149 19.88 6.34 10.70
C ASP A 149 19.25 4.97 11.04
N GLN A 150 19.85 3.93 10.47
CA GLN A 150 19.45 2.54 10.61
C GLN A 150 20.47 1.71 11.39
N SER A 151 21.51 2.32 11.98
CA SER A 151 22.47 1.60 12.83
C SER A 151 21.80 0.79 13.94
N TYR A 152 20.70 1.29 14.51
CA TYR A 152 19.89 0.58 15.52
C TYR A 152 19.42 -0.81 15.06
N VAL A 153 19.05 -1.00 13.78
CA VAL A 153 18.55 -2.30 13.29
C VAL A 153 19.66 -3.26 12.85
N LEU A 154 20.92 -2.84 13.00
CA LEU A 154 22.12 -3.55 12.56
C LEU A 154 23.00 -4.00 13.74
N TYR A 155 22.48 -3.94 14.97
CA TYR A 155 23.20 -4.24 16.22
C TYR A 155 23.80 -5.67 16.31
N HIS A 156 23.35 -6.59 15.46
CA HIS A 156 23.77 -7.99 15.45
C HIS A 156 25.04 -8.23 14.60
N LEU A 157 25.53 -7.20 13.90
CA LEU A 157 26.74 -7.30 13.09
C LEU A 157 27.99 -7.33 13.97
N ASP A 158 28.99 -8.11 13.54
CA ASP A 158 30.33 -8.15 14.10
C ASP A 158 31.35 -7.63 13.07
N ARG A 159 32.59 -7.43 13.50
CA ARG A 159 33.69 -6.97 12.62
C ARG A 159 33.87 -7.82 11.37
N GLU A 160 33.73 -9.14 11.48
CA GLU A 160 33.89 -10.05 10.35
C GLU A 160 32.85 -9.76 9.27
N ARG A 161 31.57 -9.69 9.65
CA ARG A 161 30.49 -9.37 8.71
C ARG A 161 30.60 -7.97 8.15
N LEU A 162 30.95 -6.97 8.98
CA LEU A 162 31.14 -5.59 8.52
C LEU A 162 32.22 -5.48 7.44
N GLY A 163 33.28 -6.28 7.52
CA GLY A 163 34.32 -6.35 6.48
C GLY A 163 33.85 -6.91 5.13
N ARG A 164 32.62 -7.45 5.06
CA ARG A 164 32.00 -8.02 3.85
C ARG A 164 30.69 -7.32 3.47
N ILE A 165 30.36 -6.21 4.12
CA ILE A 165 29.12 -5.46 3.89
C ILE A 165 29.43 -4.04 3.44
N VAL A 166 28.64 -3.53 2.49
CA VAL A 166 28.73 -2.14 2.01
C VAL A 166 27.39 -1.42 2.20
N PHE A 167 27.45 -0.19 2.71
CA PHE A 167 26.29 0.70 2.86
C PHE A 167 26.49 1.99 2.03
N PRO A 168 26.14 1.98 0.73
CA PRO A 168 26.45 3.10 -0.17
C PRO A 168 25.71 4.41 0.16
N LEU A 169 24.66 4.35 0.98
CA LEU A 169 23.83 5.51 1.32
C LEU A 169 24.23 6.18 2.64
N GLY A 170 25.22 5.64 3.35
CA GLY A 170 25.55 6.08 4.71
C GLY A 170 25.92 7.56 4.84
N GLU A 171 26.43 8.17 3.77
CA GLU A 171 26.84 9.59 3.72
C GLU A 171 25.81 10.49 3.02
N LEU A 172 24.66 9.95 2.61
CA LEU A 172 23.64 10.71 1.86
C LEU A 172 22.39 10.94 2.70
N THR A 173 21.76 12.10 2.48
CA THR A 173 20.43 12.40 3.01
C THR A 173 19.33 11.77 2.16
N LYS A 174 18.17 11.51 2.75
CA LYS A 174 17.01 10.97 2.01
C LYS A 174 16.61 11.83 0.80
N PRO A 175 16.58 13.18 0.89
CA PRO A 175 16.31 14.02 -0.27
C PRO A 175 17.32 13.84 -1.41
N GLU A 176 18.62 13.72 -1.10
CA GLU A 176 19.67 13.49 -2.10
C GLU A 176 19.52 12.13 -2.78
N VAL A 177 19.17 11.08 -2.02
CA VAL A 177 18.88 9.76 -2.58
C VAL A 177 17.70 9.83 -3.56
N ARG A 178 16.59 10.50 -3.18
CA ARG A 178 15.45 10.67 -4.10
C ARG A 178 15.78 11.54 -5.31
N ALA A 179 16.56 12.60 -5.14
CA ALA A 179 17.01 13.46 -6.25
C ALA A 179 17.89 12.67 -7.23
N THR A 180 18.79 11.83 -6.71
CA THR A 180 19.62 10.92 -7.51
C THR A 180 18.77 9.89 -8.25
N ALA A 181 17.75 9.32 -7.60
CA ALA A 181 16.85 8.40 -8.27
C ALA A 181 16.08 9.06 -9.42
N ARG A 182 15.62 10.32 -9.24
CA ARG A 182 14.94 11.09 -10.30
C ARG A 182 15.87 11.43 -11.45
N SER A 183 17.10 11.86 -11.18
CA SER A 183 18.07 12.19 -12.24
C SER A 183 18.47 10.96 -13.06
N LEU A 184 18.43 9.78 -12.46
CA LEU A 184 18.63 8.49 -13.12
C LEU A 184 17.37 7.93 -13.80
N GLY A 185 16.22 8.61 -13.71
CA GLY A 185 14.97 8.13 -14.27
C GLY A 185 14.44 6.84 -13.64
N LEU A 186 14.82 6.55 -12.39
CA LEU A 186 14.42 5.30 -11.73
C LEU A 186 12.90 5.31 -11.43
N PRO A 187 12.16 4.24 -11.79
CA PRO A 187 10.70 4.20 -11.65
C PRO A 187 10.23 4.19 -10.19
N VAL A 188 11.14 3.97 -9.26
CA VAL A 188 10.90 3.94 -7.81
C VAL A 188 11.21 5.27 -7.11
N ALA A 189 11.63 6.31 -7.85
CA ALA A 189 12.11 7.56 -7.27
C ALA A 189 11.11 8.23 -6.31
N ASP A 190 9.82 8.17 -6.64
CA ASP A 190 8.73 8.74 -5.84
C ASP A 190 7.94 7.67 -5.08
N LYS A 191 8.42 6.41 -5.06
CA LYS A 191 7.78 5.33 -4.30
C LYS A 191 7.75 5.68 -2.80
N PRO A 192 6.61 5.49 -2.11
CA PRO A 192 6.53 5.64 -0.66
C PRO A 192 7.49 4.70 0.06
N GLU A 193 7.86 5.06 1.30
CA GLU A 193 8.68 4.16 2.13
C GLU A 193 7.92 2.89 2.47
N SER A 194 8.67 1.79 2.61
CA SER A 194 8.10 0.49 2.97
C SER A 194 7.41 0.53 4.34
N MET A 195 6.38 -0.30 4.49
CA MET A 195 5.57 -0.37 5.72
C MET A 195 6.37 -0.91 6.93
N GLU A 196 5.84 -0.70 8.14
CA GLU A 196 6.52 -1.04 9.41
C GLU A 196 6.78 -2.55 9.58
N ILE A 197 5.83 -3.41 9.22
CA ILE A 197 6.00 -4.87 9.19
C ILE A 197 5.69 -5.35 7.78
N CYS A 198 6.64 -6.07 7.17
CA CYS A 198 6.59 -6.37 5.73
C CYS A 198 5.50 -7.38 5.31
N PHE A 199 5.00 -8.18 6.25
CA PHE A 199 3.98 -9.23 6.02
C PHE A 199 2.65 -8.96 6.75
N VAL A 200 2.47 -7.75 7.27
CA VAL A 200 1.23 -7.34 7.96
C VAL A 200 0.66 -6.12 7.25
N PRO A 201 -0.63 -6.11 6.86
CA PRO A 201 -1.25 -4.93 6.27
C PRO A 201 -1.18 -3.72 7.22
N ARG A 202 -1.08 -2.51 6.65
CA ARG A 202 -0.91 -1.28 7.43
C ARG A 202 -2.10 -1.06 8.36
N GLY A 203 -1.84 -0.91 9.65
CA GLY A 203 -2.88 -0.67 10.66
C GLY A 203 -3.69 -1.92 11.05
N GLU A 204 -3.35 -3.10 10.51
CA GLU A 204 -4.10 -4.34 10.76
C GLU A 204 -3.37 -5.30 11.71
N THR A 205 -2.32 -4.88 12.43
CA THR A 205 -1.54 -5.76 13.30
C THR A 205 -2.39 -6.54 14.30
N ALA A 206 -3.36 -5.89 14.94
CA ALA A 206 -4.27 -6.58 15.88
C ALA A 206 -5.17 -7.60 15.17
N ALA A 207 -5.68 -7.30 13.97
CA ALA A 207 -6.50 -8.22 13.20
C ALA A 207 -5.68 -9.41 12.68
N TYR A 208 -4.46 -9.14 12.19
CA TYR A 208 -3.50 -10.15 11.76
C TYR A 208 -3.15 -11.13 12.89
N LEU A 209 -2.84 -10.61 14.09
CA LEU A 209 -2.53 -11.43 15.26
C LEU A 209 -3.75 -12.23 15.74
N ALA A 210 -4.94 -11.61 15.76
CA ALA A 210 -6.18 -12.29 16.17
C ALA A 210 -6.57 -13.46 15.28
N ARG A 211 -6.23 -13.43 13.98
CA ARG A 211 -6.47 -14.54 13.04
C ARG A 211 -5.50 -15.72 13.22
N ARG A 212 -4.31 -15.47 13.78
CA ARG A 212 -3.17 -16.42 13.75
C ARG A 212 -2.74 -16.89 15.13
N LEU A 213 -3.13 -16.18 16.18
CA LEU A 213 -2.83 -16.53 17.57
C LEU A 213 -4.11 -16.84 18.33
N PRO A 214 -4.06 -17.77 19.31
CA PRO A 214 -5.17 -17.97 20.21
C PRO A 214 -5.39 -16.70 21.04
N VAL A 215 -6.43 -15.95 20.71
CA VAL A 215 -6.85 -14.76 21.46
C VAL A 215 -8.08 -15.12 22.30
N ALA A 216 -7.94 -14.96 23.62
CA ALA A 216 -9.02 -15.19 24.56
C ALA A 216 -9.28 -13.93 25.38
N ALA A 217 -10.55 -13.61 25.61
CA ALA A 217 -10.90 -12.50 26.48
C ALA A 217 -10.36 -12.76 27.91
N GLY A 218 -9.88 -11.71 28.56
CA GLY A 218 -9.26 -11.78 29.89
C GLY A 218 -9.47 -10.51 30.70
N GLU A 219 -8.90 -10.46 31.89
CA GLU A 219 -9.12 -9.34 32.83
C GLU A 219 -8.14 -8.20 32.60
N VAL A 220 -8.65 -6.97 32.64
CA VAL A 220 -7.82 -5.77 32.78
C VAL A 220 -7.77 -5.41 34.26
N VAL A 221 -6.57 -5.34 34.83
CA VAL A 221 -6.33 -5.05 36.25
C VAL A 221 -5.39 -3.86 36.43
N ASP A 222 -5.45 -3.16 37.55
CA ASP A 222 -4.43 -2.17 37.92
C ASP A 222 -3.20 -2.82 38.58
N GLY A 223 -2.19 -2.01 38.93
CA GLY A 223 -0.97 -2.48 39.60
C GLY A 223 -1.20 -3.12 40.98
N ALA A 224 -2.36 -2.92 41.60
CA ALA A 224 -2.75 -3.57 42.85
C ALA A 224 -3.57 -4.87 42.61
N GLY A 225 -3.79 -5.24 41.35
CA GLY A 225 -4.58 -6.42 40.97
C GLY A 225 -6.08 -6.21 40.99
N ARG A 226 -6.57 -4.97 41.19
CA ARG A 226 -8.00 -4.67 41.18
C ARG A 226 -8.52 -4.66 39.74
N ARG A 227 -9.63 -5.35 39.50
CA ARG A 227 -10.25 -5.46 38.18
C ARG A 227 -10.86 -4.13 37.73
N LEU A 228 -10.49 -3.69 36.53
CA LEU A 228 -10.97 -2.47 35.88
C LEU A 228 -11.79 -2.74 34.62
N GLY A 229 -11.66 -3.92 34.00
CA GLY A 229 -12.39 -4.21 32.76
C GLY A 229 -12.02 -5.56 32.15
N THR A 230 -12.21 -5.67 30.84
CA THR A 230 -11.86 -6.86 30.06
C THR A 230 -11.12 -6.48 28.78
N HIS A 231 -10.21 -7.35 28.35
CA HIS A 231 -9.48 -7.21 27.09
C HIS A 231 -9.86 -8.32 26.12
N ARG A 232 -9.51 -8.16 24.83
CA ARG A 232 -9.83 -9.16 23.78
C ARG A 232 -8.83 -10.30 23.64
N GLY A 233 -7.63 -10.12 24.18
CA GLY A 233 -6.56 -11.12 24.19
C GLY A 233 -5.21 -10.47 24.40
N THR A 234 -4.36 -11.01 25.28
CA THR A 234 -3.08 -10.41 25.68
C THR A 234 -2.15 -10.15 24.49
N ALA A 235 -2.13 -11.03 23.49
CA ALA A 235 -1.34 -10.87 22.26
C ALA A 235 -1.70 -9.62 21.42
N LEU A 236 -2.80 -8.94 21.70
CA LEU A 236 -3.24 -7.73 20.98
C LEU A 236 -2.75 -6.43 21.63
N TYR A 237 -1.97 -6.53 22.70
CA TYR A 237 -1.53 -5.40 23.51
C TYR A 237 -0.01 -5.39 23.69
N THR A 238 0.58 -4.20 23.76
CA THR A 238 2.00 -3.98 24.10
C THR A 238 2.15 -3.02 25.26
N VAL A 239 3.23 -3.14 26.01
CA VAL A 239 3.61 -2.15 27.04
C VAL A 239 3.70 -0.75 26.42
N GLY A 240 3.08 0.23 27.10
CA GLY A 240 2.93 1.62 26.68
C GLY A 240 1.71 1.89 25.79
N GLN A 241 0.93 0.87 25.40
CA GLN A 241 -0.28 1.07 24.60
C GLN A 241 -1.38 1.76 25.41
N ARG A 242 -2.01 2.77 24.79
CA ARG A 242 -3.11 3.55 25.38
C ARG A 242 -4.47 3.24 24.76
N GLU A 243 -4.48 2.83 23.49
CA GLU A 243 -5.69 2.68 22.69
C GLU A 243 -6.12 1.21 22.61
N GLY A 244 -7.42 0.97 22.38
CA GLY A 244 -7.98 -0.39 22.26
C GLY A 244 -8.26 -1.11 23.58
N LEU A 245 -8.17 -0.41 24.72
CA LEU A 245 -8.48 -0.94 26.06
C LEU A 245 -9.99 -1.09 26.35
N GLY A 246 -10.87 -0.57 25.48
CA GLY A 246 -12.31 -0.61 25.69
C GLY A 246 -12.78 0.36 26.79
N GLN A 247 -13.97 0.11 27.33
CA GLN A 247 -14.50 0.85 28.49
C GLN A 247 -13.98 0.20 29.78
N LEU A 248 -13.21 0.96 30.55
CA LEU A 248 -12.76 0.58 31.88
C LEU A 248 -13.66 1.25 32.93
N ALA A 249 -13.77 0.61 34.10
CA ALA A 249 -14.60 1.05 35.23
C ALA A 249 -14.24 2.45 35.74
N GLU A 250 -13.01 2.90 35.51
CA GLU A 250 -12.52 4.22 35.89
C GLU A 250 -12.05 5.03 34.67
N PRO A 251 -12.37 6.33 34.60
CA PRO A 251 -11.93 7.19 33.53
C PRO A 251 -10.44 7.54 33.64
N GLY A 252 -9.80 7.76 32.49
CA GLY A 252 -8.49 8.39 32.40
C GLY A 252 -7.69 7.89 31.21
N PRO A 253 -6.51 8.47 30.94
CA PRO A 253 -5.56 7.79 30.09
C PRO A 253 -4.99 6.61 30.90
N TRP A 254 -5.33 5.40 30.48
CA TRP A 254 -4.74 4.16 30.95
C TRP A 254 -3.67 3.70 29.97
N TYR A 255 -2.58 3.18 30.50
CA TYR A 255 -1.49 2.62 29.72
C TYR A 255 -1.26 1.18 30.14
N VAL A 256 -1.01 0.29 29.19
CA VAL A 256 -0.56 -1.08 29.49
C VAL A 256 0.84 -1.00 30.11
N THR A 257 0.97 -1.38 31.38
CA THR A 257 2.25 -1.40 32.09
C THR A 257 2.90 -2.78 32.03
N ALA A 258 2.10 -3.85 32.00
CA ALA A 258 2.56 -5.22 31.80
C ALA A 258 1.52 -6.08 31.07
N VAL A 259 2.02 -7.10 30.36
CA VAL A 259 1.19 -8.14 29.71
C VAL A 259 1.53 -9.47 30.36
N ASP A 260 0.62 -9.99 31.20
CA ASP A 260 0.77 -11.29 31.85
C ASP A 260 0.04 -12.34 31.00
N ALA A 261 0.73 -12.84 29.98
CA ALA A 261 0.17 -13.83 29.07
C ALA A 261 -0.20 -15.16 29.76
N PRO A 262 0.63 -15.74 30.66
CA PRO A 262 0.28 -16.97 31.38
C PRO A 262 -0.99 -16.86 32.22
N ALA A 263 -1.23 -15.72 32.88
CA ALA A 263 -2.45 -15.49 33.64
C ALA A 263 -3.62 -14.97 32.80
N ASN A 264 -3.41 -14.71 31.50
CA ASN A 264 -4.35 -14.03 30.60
C ASN A 264 -4.88 -12.71 31.19
N ARG A 265 -3.95 -11.88 31.68
CA ARG A 265 -4.23 -10.58 32.33
C ARG A 265 -3.46 -9.44 31.68
N LEU A 266 -4.12 -8.29 31.59
CA LEU A 266 -3.51 -7.03 31.17
C LEU A 266 -3.40 -6.08 32.37
N VAL A 267 -2.18 -5.68 32.72
CA VAL A 267 -1.97 -4.72 33.81
C VAL A 267 -1.93 -3.32 33.20
N VAL A 268 -2.76 -2.43 33.72
CA VAL A 268 -2.82 -1.03 33.31
C VAL A 268 -2.47 -0.09 34.45
N GLY A 269 -1.90 1.05 34.11
CA GLY A 269 -1.53 2.09 35.06
C GLY A 269 -1.52 3.47 34.42
N ARG A 270 -0.94 4.42 35.14
CA ARG A 270 -0.67 5.78 34.69
C ARG A 270 0.66 5.84 33.94
N ARG A 271 1.01 7.01 33.43
CA ARG A 271 2.20 7.18 32.59
C ARG A 271 3.48 7.00 33.40
N GLU A 272 3.48 7.44 34.64
CA GLU A 272 4.56 7.29 35.61
C GLU A 272 4.89 5.81 35.89
N ASP A 273 3.88 4.93 35.86
CA ASP A 273 4.03 3.49 36.10
C ASP A 273 4.76 2.76 34.95
N LEU A 274 4.95 3.41 33.79
CA LEU A 274 5.69 2.86 32.65
C LEU A 274 7.21 3.03 32.77
N ALA A 275 7.67 3.85 33.71
CA ALA A 275 9.05 4.31 33.77
C ALA A 275 9.97 3.24 34.38
N VAL A 276 10.97 2.81 33.60
CA VAL A 276 12.00 1.87 34.07
C VAL A 276 13.38 2.53 34.05
N ARG A 277 14.23 2.17 35.02
CA ARG A 277 15.65 2.56 35.04
C ARG A 277 16.60 1.42 34.75
N ARG A 278 16.14 0.18 34.90
CA ARG A 278 16.93 -1.03 34.72
C ARG A 278 16.26 -1.89 33.67
N VAL A 279 17.03 -2.32 32.68
CA VAL A 279 16.55 -3.16 31.58
C VAL A 279 17.43 -4.39 31.47
N GLU A 280 16.80 -5.56 31.50
CA GLU A 280 17.48 -6.83 31.27
C GLU A 280 17.53 -7.11 29.76
N LEU A 281 18.69 -7.54 29.29
CA LEU A 281 18.97 -7.80 27.88
C LEU A 281 19.22 -9.30 27.68
N GLU A 282 18.64 -9.83 26.60
CA GLU A 282 18.87 -11.18 26.10
C GLU A 282 19.62 -11.08 24.75
N ASP A 283 20.40 -12.11 24.41
CA ASP A 283 21.10 -12.21 23.12
C ASP A 283 22.00 -11.00 22.76
N VAL A 284 22.73 -10.47 23.74
CA VAL A 284 23.58 -9.29 23.57
C VAL A 284 24.73 -9.57 22.59
N ARG A 285 24.92 -8.67 21.62
CA ARG A 285 26.00 -8.73 20.62
C ARG A 285 26.80 -7.43 20.65
N PHE A 286 28.08 -7.55 20.32
CA PHE A 286 29.01 -6.43 20.25
C PHE A 286 29.77 -6.48 18.94
N VAL A 287 29.84 -5.34 18.25
CA VAL A 287 30.64 -5.20 17.02
C VAL A 287 32.11 -5.47 17.31
N ALA A 288 32.64 -4.88 18.38
CA ALA A 288 34.04 -4.93 18.80
C ALA A 288 34.38 -6.08 19.77
N GLY A 289 33.45 -7.01 20.00
CA GLY A 289 33.58 -8.03 21.04
C GLY A 289 33.07 -7.56 22.41
N ALA A 290 32.81 -8.52 23.30
CA ALA A 290 32.21 -8.24 24.60
C ALA A 290 33.18 -7.46 25.52
N PRO A 291 32.70 -6.45 26.27
CA PRO A 291 33.53 -5.71 27.19
C PRO A 291 33.93 -6.58 28.39
N ALA A 292 35.15 -6.40 28.90
CA ALA A 292 35.65 -7.13 30.07
C ALA A 292 35.02 -6.66 31.40
N GLY A 293 34.33 -5.53 31.40
CA GLY A 293 33.70 -4.93 32.57
C GLY A 293 32.53 -4.01 32.20
N PRO A 294 32.01 -3.21 33.15
CA PRO A 294 30.93 -2.28 32.89
C PRO A 294 31.28 -1.30 31.76
N LEU A 295 30.34 -1.10 30.84
CA LEU A 295 30.52 -0.26 29.67
C LEU A 295 29.58 0.95 29.74
N ALA A 296 30.14 2.14 29.88
CA ALA A 296 29.39 3.38 29.69
C ALA A 296 29.03 3.54 28.20
N CYS A 297 27.75 3.76 27.93
CA CYS A 297 27.24 3.81 26.57
C CYS A 297 25.99 4.70 26.48
N GLN A 298 25.58 5.01 25.26
CA GLN A 298 24.25 5.52 24.99
C GLN A 298 23.38 4.40 24.44
N ALA A 299 22.24 4.18 25.08
CA ALA A 299 21.29 3.15 24.73
C ALA A 299 20.02 3.74 24.13
N ARG A 300 19.66 3.25 22.95
CA ARG A 300 18.39 3.55 22.29
C ARG A 300 17.47 2.34 22.48
N LEU A 301 16.37 2.50 23.23
CA LEU A 301 15.47 1.39 23.58
C LEU A 301 14.34 1.16 22.57
N ARG A 302 14.14 2.09 21.63
CA ARG A 302 13.20 1.98 20.48
C ARG A 302 13.77 2.72 19.28
N TYR A 303 13.44 2.28 18.07
CA TYR A 303 14.02 2.81 16.81
C TYR A 303 14.05 4.35 16.70
N ARG A 304 12.98 5.04 17.11
CA ARG A 304 12.88 6.53 17.08
C ARG A 304 12.99 7.19 18.46
N ALA A 305 13.35 6.44 19.50
CA ALA A 305 13.58 7.04 20.81
C ALA A 305 14.92 7.78 20.81
N ARG A 306 15.01 8.85 21.62
CA ARG A 306 16.31 9.45 21.91
C ARG A 306 17.21 8.42 22.62
N PRO A 307 18.50 8.36 22.29
CA PRO A 307 19.46 7.61 23.09
C PRO A 307 19.51 8.17 24.52
N LEU A 308 19.68 7.30 25.50
CA LEU A 308 19.87 7.64 26.90
C LEU A 308 21.26 7.20 27.34
N ASP A 309 21.93 8.01 28.16
CA ASP A 309 23.16 7.58 28.81
C ASP A 309 22.85 6.40 29.74
N ALA A 310 23.71 5.38 29.70
CA ALA A 310 23.50 4.14 30.42
C ALA A 310 24.82 3.39 30.69
N VAL A 311 24.78 2.49 31.66
CA VAL A 311 25.88 1.57 31.95
C VAL A 311 25.41 0.15 31.68
N TYR A 312 26.09 -0.53 30.76
CA TYR A 312 25.90 -1.96 30.53
C TYR A 312 26.79 -2.78 31.46
N SER A 313 26.23 -3.77 32.14
CA SER A 313 26.99 -4.71 32.98
C SER A 313 26.31 -6.08 33.00
N GLY A 314 26.99 -7.11 32.50
CA GLY A 314 26.56 -8.50 32.65
C GLY A 314 25.15 -8.82 32.14
N GLY A 315 24.73 -8.23 31.00
CA GLY A 315 23.39 -8.41 30.44
C GLY A 315 22.34 -7.44 30.97
N VAL A 316 22.70 -6.52 31.85
CA VAL A 316 21.82 -5.49 32.41
C VAL A 316 22.24 -4.13 31.91
N LEU A 317 21.26 -3.27 31.66
CA LEU A 317 21.45 -1.87 31.31
C LEU A 317 20.82 -0.98 32.39
N ASP A 318 21.66 -0.20 33.07
CA ASP A 318 21.25 0.82 34.04
C ASP A 318 21.21 2.19 33.35
N LEU A 319 20.02 2.75 33.21
CA LEU A 319 19.76 4.03 32.55
C LEU A 319 19.99 5.20 33.51
N ALA A 320 20.64 6.27 33.02
CA ALA A 320 20.85 7.49 33.78
C ALA A 320 19.53 8.18 34.17
N GLU A 321 18.50 8.03 33.36
CA GLU A 321 17.16 8.56 33.59
C GLU A 321 16.06 7.53 33.27
N PRO A 322 14.87 7.62 33.90
CA PRO A 322 13.78 6.68 33.64
C PRO A 322 13.29 6.74 32.18
N PHE A 323 13.09 5.56 31.58
CA PHE A 323 12.48 5.42 30.26
C PHE A 323 11.07 4.84 30.37
N ALA A 324 10.07 5.57 29.86
CA ALA A 324 8.69 5.09 29.83
C ALA A 324 8.43 4.18 28.62
N GLY A 325 7.94 2.97 28.87
CA GLY A 325 7.48 2.06 27.82
C GLY A 325 8.58 1.18 27.22
N ALA A 326 9.52 0.70 28.03
CA ALA A 326 10.40 -0.39 27.63
C ALA A 326 9.57 -1.67 27.44
N ALA A 327 9.28 -2.04 26.20
CA ALA A 327 8.46 -3.21 25.90
C ALA A 327 9.35 -4.45 25.75
N PRO A 328 9.10 -5.55 26.49
CA PRO A 328 9.84 -6.79 26.35
C PRO A 328 9.83 -7.29 24.90
N GLY A 329 10.99 -7.69 24.37
CA GLY A 329 11.16 -8.17 22.99
C GLY A 329 11.59 -7.09 21.98
N GLN A 330 11.55 -5.81 22.33
CA GLN A 330 12.21 -4.77 21.55
C GLN A 330 13.74 -4.88 21.70
N ALA A 331 14.49 -4.48 20.67
CA ALA A 331 15.95 -4.41 20.78
C ALA A 331 16.42 -3.12 21.44
N VAL A 332 17.65 -3.17 21.95
CA VAL A 332 18.38 -2.02 22.42
C VAL A 332 19.61 -1.84 21.55
N GLY A 333 19.73 -0.66 20.93
CA GLY A 333 20.94 -0.27 20.21
C GLY A 333 21.86 0.51 21.14
N GLY A 334 23.03 -0.04 21.46
CA GLY A 334 24.06 0.63 22.24
C GLY A 334 25.12 1.27 21.35
N ARG A 335 25.53 2.50 21.65
CA ARG A 335 26.71 3.13 21.04
C ARG A 335 27.64 3.66 22.12
N THR A 336 28.93 3.47 21.92
CA THR A 336 29.98 4.19 22.65
C THR A 336 30.25 5.49 21.90
N GLY A 337 30.38 6.61 22.61
CA GLY A 337 30.33 7.95 22.03
C GLY A 337 31.34 8.18 20.90
N GLU A 338 30.86 8.17 19.67
CA GLU A 338 31.70 8.35 18.47
C GLU A 338 32.29 9.77 18.37
N VAL A 339 31.55 10.78 18.84
CA VAL A 339 31.91 12.19 18.63
C VAL A 339 32.51 12.85 19.88
N ALA A 340 32.15 12.37 21.07
CA ALA A 340 32.79 12.80 22.33
C ALA A 340 34.27 12.38 22.37
N ILE A 341 34.58 11.18 21.88
CA ILE A 341 35.95 10.68 21.81
C ILE A 341 36.78 11.53 20.83
N VAL A 342 36.25 11.83 19.63
CA VAL A 342 36.95 12.66 18.64
C VAL A 342 37.09 14.11 19.11
N GLY A 343 36.05 14.68 19.75
CA GLY A 343 36.06 16.03 20.29
C GLY A 343 37.08 16.24 21.42
N ASP A 344 37.06 15.36 22.44
CA ASP A 344 37.99 15.45 23.57
C ASP A 344 39.43 15.08 23.18
N GLN A 345 39.66 14.04 22.37
CA GLN A 345 41.00 13.70 21.89
C GLN A 345 41.63 14.83 21.07
N LEU A 346 40.83 15.45 20.18
CA LEU A 346 41.31 16.59 19.42
C LEU A 346 41.62 17.77 20.35
N TYR A 347 40.71 18.12 21.27
CA TYR A 347 40.90 19.23 22.19
C TYR A 347 42.11 19.04 23.12
N GLU A 348 42.33 17.83 23.63
CA GLU A 348 43.47 17.50 24.50
C GLU A 348 44.79 17.48 23.73
N SER A 349 44.77 17.22 22.42
CA SER A 349 45.96 17.30 21.56
C SER A 349 46.42 18.74 21.26
N MET A 350 45.57 19.74 21.51
CA MET A 350 45.85 21.15 21.25
C MET A 350 46.68 21.81 22.37
N THR A 351 47.52 22.78 22.03
CA THR A 351 48.22 23.64 23.00
C THR A 351 47.25 24.51 23.79
N GLY A 352 47.66 25.05 24.95
CA GLY A 352 46.79 25.89 25.76
C GLY A 352 46.27 27.16 25.05
N ALA A 353 46.99 27.68 24.04
CA ALA A 353 46.51 28.79 23.20
C ALA A 353 45.44 28.33 22.19
N GLU A 354 45.65 27.18 21.57
CA GLU A 354 44.72 26.56 20.63
C GLU A 354 43.43 26.09 21.34
N GLN A 355 43.52 25.55 22.55
CA GLN A 355 42.38 25.17 23.39
C GLN A 355 41.47 26.36 23.75
N ARG A 356 42.08 27.51 24.12
CA ARG A 356 41.31 28.75 24.35
C ARG A 356 40.65 29.24 23.07
N CYS A 357 41.36 29.16 21.95
CA CYS A 357 40.83 29.51 20.63
C CYS A 357 39.66 28.59 20.24
N ALA A 358 39.79 27.28 20.38
CA ALA A 358 38.76 26.30 20.06
C ALA A 358 37.47 26.54 20.86
N ARG A 359 37.58 26.75 22.19
CA ARG A 359 36.43 27.10 23.04
C ARG A 359 35.72 28.36 22.55
N GLN A 360 36.46 29.42 22.25
CA GLN A 360 35.89 30.68 21.77
C GLN A 360 35.21 30.54 20.40
N LEU A 361 35.81 29.80 19.47
CA LEU A 361 35.24 29.58 18.14
C LEU A 361 33.95 28.77 18.22
N LEU A 362 33.93 27.68 18.99
CA LEU A 362 32.77 26.82 19.15
C LEU A 362 31.59 27.55 19.82
N LEU A 363 31.81 28.31 20.91
CA LEU A 363 30.76 29.11 21.56
C LEU A 363 30.21 30.26 20.70
N ARG A 364 30.91 30.66 19.63
CA ARG A 364 30.38 31.63 18.66
C ARG A 364 29.40 30.98 17.69
N LEU A 365 29.58 29.70 17.39
CA LEU A 365 28.67 28.91 16.56
C LEU A 365 27.43 28.43 17.34
N VAL A 366 27.25 28.86 18.58
CA VAL A 366 26.10 28.53 19.44
C VAL A 366 25.24 29.76 19.70
N VAL A 367 23.93 29.58 19.66
CA VAL A 367 22.93 30.57 20.05
C VAL A 367 21.98 29.99 21.10
N VAL A 368 21.66 30.77 22.13
CA VAL A 368 20.68 30.42 23.17
C VAL A 368 19.38 31.20 22.89
N GLY A 369 18.25 30.50 22.89
CA GLY A 369 16.90 31.05 22.73
C GLY A 369 16.30 31.56 24.03
N ASP A 370 15.21 32.31 23.90
CA ASP A 370 14.53 32.98 25.01
C ASP A 370 13.96 31.98 26.03
N GLY A 371 13.66 30.75 25.59
CA GLY A 371 13.27 29.60 26.42
C GLY A 371 14.42 28.77 26.98
N GLY A 372 15.68 29.19 26.79
CA GLY A 372 16.87 28.45 27.19
C GLY A 372 17.31 27.33 26.22
N GLU A 373 16.62 27.17 25.09
CA GLU A 373 16.97 26.23 24.04
C GLU A 373 18.31 26.61 23.40
N VAL A 374 19.21 25.64 23.23
CA VAL A 374 20.52 25.83 22.62
C VAL A 374 20.46 25.32 21.18
N ALA A 375 20.93 26.12 20.22
CA ALA A 375 20.97 25.73 18.82
C ALA A 375 22.27 26.18 18.16
N CYS A 376 22.64 25.54 17.06
CA CYS A 376 23.78 25.96 16.26
C CYS A 376 23.43 27.19 15.39
N ARG A 377 24.44 28.00 15.12
CA ARG A 377 24.36 29.20 14.30
C ARG A 377 25.41 29.15 13.21
N ARG A 378 24.99 29.56 12.00
CA ARG A 378 25.84 29.78 10.84
C ARG A 378 26.55 31.13 10.91
N ILE A 379 27.87 31.15 10.70
CA ILE A 379 28.70 32.35 10.71
C ILE A 379 29.65 32.35 9.52
N SER A 380 29.81 33.48 8.83
CA SER A 380 30.81 33.56 7.75
C SER A 380 32.23 33.53 8.32
N ARG A 381 33.18 32.93 7.60
CA ARG A 381 34.60 32.92 8.01
C ARG A 381 35.14 34.33 8.29
N ARG A 382 34.67 35.34 7.54
CA ARG A 382 35.03 36.76 7.74
C ARG A 382 34.49 37.31 9.06
N GLU A 383 33.27 36.97 9.45
CA GLU A 383 32.65 37.39 10.72
C GLU A 383 33.26 36.68 11.94
N LEU A 384 33.66 35.42 11.78
CA LEU A 384 34.37 34.68 12.84
C LEU A 384 35.73 35.31 13.13
N LEU A 385 36.50 35.64 12.08
CA LEU A 385 37.82 36.26 12.18
C LEU A 385 37.78 37.71 12.67
N ALA A 386 36.74 38.47 12.34
CA ALA A 386 36.60 39.88 12.73
C ALA A 386 36.33 40.10 14.23
N GLY A 387 36.11 39.03 15.01
CA GLY A 387 35.78 39.14 16.42
C GLY A 387 36.48 38.13 17.33
N ALA A 388 37.62 37.55 16.93
CA ALA A 388 38.44 36.70 17.79
C ALA A 388 39.43 37.58 18.60
N PRO A 389 39.21 37.87 19.89
CA PRO A 389 40.11 38.73 20.65
C PRO A 389 41.28 37.90 21.19
N GLY A 390 42.49 38.20 20.73
CA GLY A 390 43.73 37.77 21.37
C GLY A 390 44.40 36.48 20.84
N ALA A 391 43.86 35.83 19.79
CA ALA A 391 44.56 34.76 19.07
C ALA A 391 45.12 35.29 17.75
N ASP A 392 46.35 34.92 17.37
CA ASP A 392 46.89 35.28 16.06
C ASP A 392 46.14 34.54 14.93
N LEU A 393 46.14 35.11 13.72
CA LEU A 393 45.41 34.55 12.57
C LEU A 393 45.89 33.14 12.19
N LEU A 394 47.13 32.81 12.54
CA LEU A 394 47.73 31.49 12.36
C LEU A 394 47.07 30.46 13.28
N THR A 395 46.95 30.73 14.58
CA THR A 395 46.28 29.84 15.56
C THR A 395 44.83 29.59 15.19
N VAL A 396 44.09 30.65 14.81
CA VAL A 396 42.68 30.50 14.38
C VAL A 396 42.58 29.62 13.13
N GLY A 397 43.51 29.76 12.19
CA GLY A 397 43.56 28.94 10.97
C GLY A 397 43.86 27.46 11.26
N VAL A 398 44.81 27.18 12.15
CA VAL A 398 45.20 25.82 12.58
C VAL A 398 44.04 25.13 13.29
N VAL A 399 43.46 25.79 14.31
CA VAL A 399 42.34 25.23 15.09
C VAL A 399 41.12 25.00 14.21
N LEU A 400 40.77 25.96 13.33
CA LEU A 400 39.62 25.80 12.45
C LEU A 400 39.80 24.64 11.46
N ARG A 401 41.00 24.47 10.91
CA ARG A 401 41.30 23.31 10.03
C ARG A 401 41.16 22.00 10.80
N ALA A 402 41.74 21.92 12.00
CA ALA A 402 41.66 20.73 12.85
C ALA A 402 40.21 20.36 13.21
N LEU A 403 39.36 21.35 13.54
CA LEU A 403 37.93 21.14 13.82
C LEU A 403 37.14 20.69 12.58
N VAL A 404 37.51 21.17 11.38
CA VAL A 404 36.88 20.77 10.12
C VAL A 404 37.31 19.36 9.71
N ASP A 405 38.61 19.05 9.80
CA ASP A 405 39.15 17.73 9.47
C ASP A 405 38.57 16.65 10.39
N ALA A 406 38.37 16.97 11.67
CA ALA A 406 37.71 16.11 12.66
C ALA A 406 36.17 16.07 12.54
N ARG A 407 35.59 16.75 11.54
CA ARG A 407 34.14 16.87 11.32
C ARG A 407 33.36 17.39 12.55
N LEU A 408 33.97 18.24 13.37
CA LEU A 408 33.30 18.93 14.49
C LEU A 408 32.68 20.26 14.03
N VAL A 409 33.26 20.88 13.00
CA VAL A 409 32.77 22.10 12.35
C VAL A 409 32.65 21.83 10.85
N SER A 410 31.52 22.17 10.26
CA SER A 410 31.34 22.18 8.81
C SER A 410 31.79 23.53 8.23
N ALA A 411 32.43 23.49 7.06
CA ALA A 411 32.88 24.67 6.33
C ALA A 411 32.42 24.60 4.87
N THR A 412 31.18 25.03 4.59
CA THR A 412 30.59 25.02 3.25
C THR A 412 30.46 26.45 2.74
N ASP A 413 30.94 26.73 1.52
CA ASP A 413 30.82 28.03 0.84
C ASP A 413 31.26 29.25 1.68
N GLY A 414 32.28 29.07 2.53
CA GLY A 414 32.79 30.14 3.40
C GLY A 414 31.93 30.42 4.63
N VAL A 415 30.90 29.62 4.88
CA VAL A 415 30.06 29.61 6.08
C VAL A 415 30.48 28.46 6.99
N LEU A 416 30.58 28.75 8.29
CA LEU A 416 30.98 27.84 9.34
C LEU A 416 29.79 27.55 10.25
N GLU A 417 29.58 26.29 10.57
CA GLU A 417 28.60 25.81 11.55
C GLU A 417 29.14 24.58 12.27
N ILE A 418 28.60 24.27 13.46
CA ILE A 418 28.90 22.98 14.11
C ILE A 418 28.32 21.89 13.21
N ALA A 419 29.09 20.82 12.98
CA ALA A 419 28.77 19.83 11.95
C ALA A 419 27.48 19.04 12.23
N ASP A 420 27.12 18.88 13.51
CA ASP A 420 25.89 18.24 13.97
C ASP A 420 25.43 18.88 15.29
N ASP A 421 24.17 19.34 15.36
CA ASP A 421 23.57 19.93 16.56
C ASP A 421 23.61 18.96 17.76
N ALA A 422 23.67 17.64 17.53
CA ALA A 422 23.84 16.64 18.57
C ALA A 422 25.17 16.81 19.35
N LEU A 423 26.16 17.53 18.81
CA LEU A 423 27.40 17.87 19.51
C LEU A 423 27.18 18.72 20.75
N LEU A 424 26.16 19.59 20.74
CA LEU A 424 25.82 20.47 21.86
C LEU A 424 25.43 19.66 23.10
N ASP A 425 24.77 18.53 22.87
CA ASP A 425 24.37 17.61 23.93
C ASP A 425 25.44 16.55 24.17
N THR A 426 26.03 15.94 23.15
CA THR A 426 26.81 14.70 23.32
C THR A 426 28.29 14.91 23.69
N TRP A 427 28.84 16.11 23.58
CA TRP A 427 30.22 16.43 23.99
C TRP A 427 30.21 17.13 25.37
N PRO A 428 30.55 16.44 26.48
CA PRO A 428 30.38 16.98 27.83
C PRO A 428 31.09 18.31 28.06
N ARG A 429 32.32 18.44 27.54
CA ARG A 429 33.13 19.66 27.65
C ARG A 429 32.51 20.86 26.94
N LEU A 430 31.94 20.66 25.75
CA LEU A 430 31.24 21.74 25.03
C LEU A 430 29.96 22.13 25.75
N ARG A 431 29.24 21.15 26.31
CA ARG A 431 28.04 21.37 27.12
C ARG A 431 28.36 22.22 28.36
N ASP A 432 29.41 21.87 29.10
CA ASP A 432 29.85 22.62 30.28
C ASP A 432 30.18 24.08 29.91
N TRP A 433 30.85 24.32 28.79
CA TRP A 433 31.13 25.69 28.33
C TRP A 433 29.88 26.48 27.98
N ILE A 434 28.88 25.83 27.37
CA ILE A 434 27.61 26.48 27.02
C ILE A 434 26.84 26.83 28.29
N ASP A 435 26.85 25.94 29.28
CA ASP A 435 26.18 26.15 30.58
C ASP A 435 26.85 27.27 31.37
N ASP A 436 28.18 27.33 31.41
CA ASP A 436 28.95 28.41 32.02
C ASP A 436 28.63 29.79 31.42
N ASP A 437 28.41 29.85 30.10
CA ASP A 437 28.22 31.11 29.36
C ASP A 437 26.74 31.39 28.97
N ARG A 438 25.78 30.58 29.44
CA ARG A 438 24.38 30.57 28.98
C ARG A 438 23.69 31.95 29.04
N GLU A 439 23.82 32.64 30.18
CA GLU A 439 23.24 33.98 30.37
C GLU A 439 23.84 35.00 29.40
N TRP A 440 25.17 34.94 29.20
CA TRP A 440 25.89 35.84 28.31
C TRP A 440 25.53 35.61 26.84
N LEU A 441 25.43 34.35 26.41
CA LEU A 441 25.05 33.99 25.04
C LEU A 441 23.65 34.52 24.68
N GLY A 442 22.71 34.51 25.63
CA GLY A 442 21.37 35.09 25.46
C GLY A 442 21.39 36.63 25.32
N VAL A 443 22.14 37.32 26.18
CA VAL A 443 22.32 38.79 26.13
C VAL A 443 22.97 39.22 24.81
N ARG A 444 24.02 38.52 24.37
CA ARG A 444 24.74 38.79 23.12
C ARG A 444 23.83 38.68 21.90
N ARG A 445 22.94 37.68 21.87
CA ARG A 445 21.96 37.49 20.78
C ARG A 445 21.00 38.66 20.66
N HIS A 446 20.38 39.06 21.78
CA HIS A 446 19.41 40.16 21.80
C HIS A 446 20.06 41.47 21.34
N LEU A 447 21.26 41.77 21.86
CA LEU A 447 21.98 42.98 21.48
C LEU A 447 22.34 43.00 19.98
N ALA A 448 22.70 41.86 19.40
CA ALA A 448 22.98 41.74 17.98
C ALA A 448 21.72 41.90 17.11
N ALA A 449 20.58 41.35 17.52
CA ALA A 449 19.30 41.51 16.83
C ALA A 449 18.84 42.98 16.83
N ASP A 450 18.95 43.65 17.97
CA ASP A 450 18.57 45.06 18.11
C ASP A 450 19.52 45.99 17.32
N ALA A 451 20.83 45.69 17.31
CA ALA A 451 21.79 46.40 16.49
C ALA A 451 21.57 46.23 14.97
N ALA A 452 21.13 45.04 14.54
CA ALA A 452 20.79 44.77 13.15
C ALA A 452 19.50 45.49 12.75
N ALA A 453 18.46 45.44 13.60
CA ALA A 453 17.21 46.16 13.39
C ALA A 453 17.43 47.68 13.31
N TRP A 454 18.24 48.24 14.21
CA TRP A 454 18.61 49.65 14.18
C TRP A 454 19.29 50.07 12.88
N ARG A 455 20.22 49.26 12.35
CA ARG A 455 20.87 49.53 11.06
C ARG A 455 19.95 49.37 9.87
N ALA A 456 19.10 48.34 9.85
CA ALA A 456 18.11 48.14 8.81
C ALA A 456 17.15 49.33 8.72
N LEU A 457 16.86 49.95 9.87
CA LEU A 457 16.11 51.20 9.98
C LEU A 457 16.95 52.46 9.68
N GLY A 458 18.09 52.32 9.01
CA GLY A 458 18.95 53.45 8.62
C GLY A 458 19.60 54.16 9.81
N ARG A 459 19.89 53.43 10.90
CA ARG A 459 20.34 53.96 12.18
C ARG A 459 19.32 54.91 12.82
N ASP A 460 18.02 54.67 12.64
CA ASP A 460 16.95 55.49 13.22
C ASP A 460 17.14 55.60 14.75
N PRO A 461 17.35 56.80 15.28
CA PRO A 461 17.42 57.02 16.71
C PRO A 461 16.23 56.38 17.47
N ALA A 462 15.03 56.27 16.88
CA ALA A 462 13.85 55.63 17.48
C ALA A 462 14.07 54.21 18.02
N ALA A 463 14.93 53.43 17.35
CA ALA A 463 15.21 52.03 17.69
C ALA A 463 16.35 51.87 18.72
N LEU A 464 17.02 52.95 19.11
CA LEU A 464 18.01 52.92 20.19
C LEU A 464 17.34 52.76 21.57
N TYR A 465 18.02 52.08 22.50
CA TYR A 465 17.49 51.82 23.84
C TYR A 465 17.20 53.11 24.61
N ARG A 466 16.18 53.03 25.47
CA ARG A 466 15.80 54.09 26.41
C ARG A 466 16.45 53.86 27.77
N GLU A 467 16.57 54.92 28.57
CA GLU A 467 17.26 54.96 29.87
C GLU A 467 17.01 53.74 30.80
N PRO A 468 15.77 53.28 31.02
CA PRO A 468 15.51 52.12 31.89
C PRO A 468 16.02 50.79 31.30
N GLN A 469 15.94 50.64 29.97
CA GLN A 469 16.34 49.44 29.25
C GLN A 469 17.87 49.36 29.12
N LEU A 470 18.51 50.50 28.86
CA LEU A 470 19.95 50.60 28.72
C LEU A 470 20.68 50.39 30.06
N GLY A 471 20.18 50.96 31.15
CA GLY A 471 20.79 50.81 32.49
C GLY A 471 20.76 49.38 33.03
N GLN A 472 19.71 48.60 32.73
CA GLN A 472 19.65 47.18 33.11
C GLN A 472 20.63 46.31 32.32
N LEU A 473 20.83 46.62 31.04
CA LEU A 473 21.75 45.89 30.16
C LEU A 473 23.22 46.12 30.56
N LEU A 474 23.61 47.38 30.80
CA LEU A 474 25.01 47.73 31.10
C LEU A 474 25.53 47.09 32.39
N ARG A 475 24.64 46.69 33.32
CA ARG A 475 25.03 45.94 34.54
C ARG A 475 25.47 44.50 34.27
N ARG A 476 25.18 43.94 33.09
CA ARG A 476 25.45 42.54 32.73
C ARG A 476 26.64 42.36 31.78
N ILE A 477 27.25 43.47 31.35
CA ILE A 477 28.35 43.51 30.39
C ILE A 477 29.60 44.07 31.09
N ASP A 478 30.61 43.22 31.31
CA ASP A 478 31.93 43.63 31.78
C ASP A 478 32.87 43.99 30.61
N GLU A 479 34.09 44.45 30.91
CA GLU A 479 35.07 44.86 29.88
C GLU A 479 35.46 43.70 28.94
N ARG A 480 35.57 42.49 29.48
CA ARG A 480 35.90 41.28 28.69
C ARG A 480 34.79 40.96 27.69
N ARG A 481 33.54 40.95 28.15
CA ARG A 481 32.33 40.71 27.34
C ARG A 481 32.11 41.83 26.32
N ARG A 482 32.42 43.08 26.67
CA ARG A 482 32.35 44.23 25.73
C ARG A 482 33.36 44.07 24.59
N ALA A 483 34.57 43.54 24.86
CA ALA A 483 35.59 43.28 23.84
C ALA A 483 35.22 42.12 22.88
N GLU A 484 34.32 41.23 23.28
CA GLU A 484 33.84 40.11 22.45
C GLU A 484 32.69 40.50 21.50
N LEU A 485 32.13 41.71 21.63
CA LEU A 485 31.01 42.18 20.80
C LEU A 485 31.44 42.47 19.35
N PRO A 486 30.66 42.06 18.34
CA PRO A 486 30.88 42.48 16.96
C PRO A 486 30.83 44.01 16.84
N ALA A 487 31.67 44.59 15.98
CA ALA A 487 31.70 46.04 15.72
C ALA A 487 30.31 46.64 15.42
N PRO A 488 29.41 45.93 14.69
CA PRO A 488 28.06 46.40 14.50
C PRO A 488 27.28 46.59 15.82
N THR A 489 27.40 45.62 16.70
CA THR A 489 26.70 45.55 17.98
C THR A 489 27.24 46.57 18.98
N ALA A 490 28.56 46.77 19.01
CA ALA A 490 29.22 47.80 19.81
C ALA A 490 28.74 49.22 19.43
N GLU A 491 28.65 49.53 18.13
CA GLU A 491 28.21 50.85 17.65
C GLU A 491 26.77 51.19 18.08
N PHE A 492 25.88 50.18 18.09
CA PHE A 492 24.49 50.34 18.53
C PHE A 492 24.39 50.65 20.02
N LEU A 493 25.17 49.95 20.84
CA LEU A 493 25.25 50.19 22.28
C LEU A 493 25.74 51.62 22.55
N ASP A 494 26.82 52.04 21.89
CA ASP A 494 27.38 53.39 22.02
C ASP A 494 26.43 54.48 21.50
N ALA A 495 25.65 54.21 20.45
CA ALA A 495 24.63 55.15 19.95
C ALA A 495 23.44 55.29 20.91
N SER A 496 23.04 54.19 21.57
CA SER A 496 21.97 54.19 22.57
C SER A 496 22.33 55.00 23.80
N GLU A 497 23.57 54.86 24.29
CA GLU A 497 24.14 55.69 25.36
C GLU A 497 24.09 57.19 24.99
N ARG A 498 24.43 57.55 23.73
CA ARG A 498 24.43 58.95 23.26
C ARG A 498 23.04 59.55 23.05
N ARG A 499 22.01 58.75 22.77
CA ARG A 499 20.62 59.23 22.59
C ARG A 499 19.93 59.49 23.91
N ALA A 500 20.14 58.63 24.91
CA ALA A 500 19.57 58.84 26.25
C ALA A 500 19.92 60.25 26.78
N ALA A 501 21.11 60.76 26.41
CA ALA A 501 21.56 62.11 26.71
C ALA A 501 20.83 63.27 25.98
N ARG A 502 20.02 63.05 24.91
CA ARG A 502 19.48 64.14 24.03
C ARG A 502 17.96 64.43 24.11
N ARG A 503 17.11 63.54 24.63
CA ARG A 503 15.63 63.62 24.46
C ARG A 503 14.82 64.38 25.52
N TRP A 504 15.44 64.92 26.57
CA TRP A 504 14.75 65.66 27.63
C TRP A 504 14.13 67.03 27.21
N ARG A 505 14.15 67.43 25.91
CA ARG A 505 13.90 68.83 25.49
C ARG A 505 12.74 69.20 24.49
N GLY A 506 11.83 68.33 23.97
CA GLY A 506 10.55 68.85 23.36
C GLY A 506 9.69 68.05 22.33
N ALA A 507 8.48 67.57 22.70
CA ALA A 507 7.52 66.92 21.76
C ALA A 507 6.01 67.05 22.13
N ARG A 508 5.31 68.17 21.81
CA ARG A 508 3.86 68.32 22.14
C ARG A 508 2.85 68.67 21.01
N LEU A 509 3.19 68.87 19.71
CA LEU A 509 2.25 69.59 18.78
C LEU A 509 1.86 69.01 17.38
N ARG A 510 2.07 67.74 16.97
CA ARG A 510 1.84 67.34 15.53
C ARG A 510 1.10 66.01 15.24
N ARG A 511 -0.20 65.83 15.55
CA ARG A 511 -0.90 64.53 15.28
C ARG A 511 -2.23 64.53 14.51
N ALA A 512 -2.80 65.63 14.03
CA ALA A 512 -4.19 65.62 13.52
C ALA A 512 -4.41 65.42 11.99
N GLY A 513 -3.40 65.48 11.11
CA GLY A 513 -3.64 65.65 9.65
C GLY A 513 -3.73 64.41 8.74
N LEU A 514 -3.40 63.20 9.19
CA LEU A 514 -3.03 62.09 8.28
C LEU A 514 -4.13 61.08 7.90
N VAL A 515 -5.33 61.17 8.49
CA VAL A 515 -6.35 60.09 8.38
C VAL A 515 -7.17 60.16 7.08
N ALA A 516 -7.29 61.32 6.43
CA ALA A 516 -8.21 61.49 5.30
C ALA A 516 -7.74 60.89 3.96
N VAL A 517 -6.43 60.68 3.77
CA VAL A 517 -5.86 60.31 2.45
C VAL A 517 -5.88 58.80 2.18
N ALA A 518 -5.93 57.96 3.21
CA ALA A 518 -5.81 56.50 3.05
C ALA A 518 -7.08 55.82 2.47
N ALA A 519 -8.26 56.42 2.63
CA ALA A 519 -9.52 55.80 2.24
C ALA A 519 -9.76 55.72 0.73
N ALA A 520 -9.17 56.63 -0.06
CA ALA A 520 -9.44 56.73 -1.50
C ALA A 520 -8.68 55.69 -2.35
N LEU A 521 -7.54 55.18 -1.88
CA LEU A 521 -6.66 54.31 -2.67
C LEU A 521 -7.09 52.82 -2.70
N VAL A 522 -7.89 52.38 -1.74
CA VAL A 522 -8.31 50.97 -1.61
C VAL A 522 -9.38 50.57 -2.64
N LEU A 523 -10.23 51.51 -3.06
CA LEU A 523 -11.34 51.25 -3.98
C LEU A 523 -10.90 50.98 -5.43
N LEU A 524 -9.77 51.54 -5.87
CA LEU A 524 -9.29 51.40 -7.24
C LEU A 524 -8.56 50.07 -7.51
N ALA A 525 -7.97 49.45 -6.48
CA ALA A 525 -7.25 48.18 -6.63
C ALA A 525 -8.18 46.96 -6.81
N GLY A 526 -9.42 47.03 -6.32
CA GLY A 526 -10.38 45.91 -6.36
C GLY A 526 -10.92 45.57 -7.75
N LEU A 527 -11.02 46.54 -8.66
CA LEU A 527 -11.60 46.36 -9.99
C LEU A 527 -10.65 45.69 -11.00
N GLY A 528 -9.33 45.85 -10.86
CA GLY A 528 -8.34 45.26 -11.78
C GLY A 528 -8.13 43.74 -11.59
N GLY A 529 -8.36 43.21 -10.39
CA GLY A 529 -8.11 41.80 -10.08
C GLY A 529 -9.11 40.82 -10.71
N THR A 530 -10.34 41.24 -11.00
CA THR A 530 -11.41 40.35 -11.44
C THR A 530 -11.34 39.99 -12.93
N VAL A 531 -10.83 40.89 -13.78
CA VAL A 531 -10.71 40.67 -15.23
C VAL A 531 -9.55 39.73 -15.57
N ALA A 532 -8.42 39.85 -14.85
CA ALA A 532 -7.25 39.00 -15.06
C ALA A 532 -7.54 37.51 -14.75
N VAL A 533 -8.25 37.24 -13.65
CA VAL A 533 -8.60 35.88 -13.21
C VAL A 533 -9.54 35.17 -14.21
N ARG A 534 -10.53 35.87 -14.78
CA ARG A 534 -11.45 35.27 -15.77
C ARG A 534 -10.74 34.91 -17.09
N SER A 535 -9.81 35.74 -17.54
CA SER A 535 -9.06 35.46 -18.78
C SER A 535 -8.09 34.28 -18.65
N PHE A 536 -7.51 34.08 -17.47
CA PHE A 536 -6.65 32.95 -17.17
C PHE A 536 -7.44 31.63 -17.06
N ALA A 537 -8.60 31.67 -16.40
CA ALA A 537 -9.49 30.52 -16.28
C ALA A 537 -10.05 30.05 -17.65
N ALA A 538 -10.39 30.99 -18.55
CA ALA A 538 -10.89 30.65 -19.88
C ALA A 538 -9.82 29.99 -20.78
N ARG A 539 -8.56 30.44 -20.69
CA ARG A 539 -7.43 29.83 -21.42
C ARG A 539 -7.08 28.43 -20.89
N ALA A 540 -7.10 28.26 -19.57
CA ALA A 540 -6.86 26.96 -18.94
C ALA A 540 -7.92 25.91 -19.33
N ALA A 541 -9.19 26.32 -19.49
CA ALA A 541 -10.26 25.43 -19.94
C ALA A 541 -10.06 24.97 -21.40
N ALA A 542 -9.72 25.90 -22.31
CA ALA A 542 -9.49 25.57 -23.72
C ALA A 542 -8.29 24.62 -23.93
N ASP A 543 -7.23 24.78 -23.12
CA ASP A 543 -6.06 23.90 -23.16
C ASP A 543 -6.37 22.50 -22.59
N ALA A 544 -7.26 22.39 -21.61
CA ALA A 544 -7.70 21.11 -21.05
C ALA A 544 -8.55 20.32 -22.06
N ASP A 545 -9.45 20.99 -22.77
CA ASP A 545 -10.31 20.36 -23.78
C ASP A 545 -9.51 19.82 -24.97
N ARG A 546 -8.49 20.56 -25.42
CA ARG A 546 -7.60 20.13 -26.51
C ARG A 546 -6.82 18.87 -26.15
N ARG A 547 -6.20 18.83 -24.97
CA ARG A 547 -5.47 17.64 -24.48
C ARG A 547 -6.39 16.43 -24.33
N ALA A 548 -7.64 16.63 -23.90
CA ALA A 548 -8.61 15.55 -23.81
C ALA A 548 -8.97 14.96 -25.18
N ALA A 549 -9.05 15.79 -26.24
CA ALA A 549 -9.27 15.31 -27.60
C ALA A 549 -8.07 14.52 -28.14
N ASP A 550 -6.85 15.06 -27.98
CA ASP A 550 -5.60 14.41 -28.44
C ASP A 550 -5.39 13.06 -27.74
N SER A 551 -5.65 12.99 -26.42
CA SER A 551 -5.61 11.75 -25.63
C SER A 551 -6.55 10.67 -26.20
N ARG A 552 -7.78 11.03 -26.56
CA ARG A 552 -8.75 10.09 -27.14
C ARG A 552 -8.29 9.57 -28.50
N GLN A 553 -7.68 10.42 -29.32
CA GLN A 553 -7.18 10.03 -30.63
C GLN A 553 -6.02 9.04 -30.52
N VAL A 554 -5.07 9.27 -29.60
CA VAL A 554 -3.95 8.35 -29.36
C VAL A 554 -4.44 7.02 -28.76
N ALA A 555 -5.45 7.05 -27.88
CA ALA A 555 -6.05 5.84 -27.32
C ALA A 555 -6.72 4.97 -28.41
N ALA A 556 -7.35 5.61 -29.42
CA ALA A 556 -7.93 4.92 -30.56
C ALA A 556 -6.86 4.30 -31.47
N ALA A 557 -5.77 5.02 -31.73
CA ALA A 557 -4.62 4.49 -32.48
C ALA A 557 -3.99 3.26 -31.77
N ALA A 558 -3.89 3.32 -30.43
CA ALA A 558 -3.46 2.17 -29.62
C ALA A 558 -4.39 0.95 -29.75
N GLY A 559 -5.69 1.18 -29.98
CA GLY A 559 -6.66 0.11 -30.24
C GLY A 559 -6.42 -0.57 -31.60
N ALA A 560 -6.15 0.22 -32.64
CA ALA A 560 -6.00 -0.26 -34.01
C ALA A 560 -4.77 -1.17 -34.23
N VAL A 561 -3.66 -0.91 -33.51
CA VAL A 561 -2.41 -1.67 -33.68
C VAL A 561 -2.24 -2.80 -32.66
N ARG A 562 -3.15 -2.97 -31.70
CA ARG A 562 -3.00 -3.85 -30.54
C ARG A 562 -2.79 -5.32 -30.86
N THR A 563 -3.42 -5.82 -31.92
CA THR A 563 -3.33 -7.22 -32.33
C THR A 563 -2.06 -7.50 -33.13
N ALA A 564 -1.60 -6.53 -33.91
CA ALA A 564 -0.42 -6.66 -34.77
C ALA A 564 0.89 -6.32 -34.04
N ASP A 565 0.85 -5.33 -33.14
CA ASP A 565 1.99 -4.85 -32.37
C ASP A 565 1.55 -4.44 -30.94
N PRO A 566 1.54 -5.40 -30.01
CA PRO A 566 1.12 -5.18 -28.62
C PRO A 566 2.02 -4.18 -27.87
N VAL A 567 3.30 -4.09 -28.24
CA VAL A 567 4.27 -3.20 -27.58
C VAL A 567 3.98 -1.76 -27.98
N THR A 568 3.80 -1.50 -29.26
CA THR A 568 3.42 -0.17 -29.76
C THR A 568 2.05 0.24 -29.23
N ALA A 569 1.09 -0.68 -29.14
CA ALA A 569 -0.21 -0.39 -28.53
C ALA A 569 -0.09 -0.01 -27.04
N ALA A 570 0.74 -0.71 -26.25
CA ALA A 570 0.96 -0.36 -24.85
C ALA A 570 1.62 1.03 -24.69
N LEU A 571 2.58 1.35 -25.56
CA LEU A 571 3.22 2.67 -25.58
C LEU A 571 2.24 3.78 -25.96
N LEU A 572 1.40 3.57 -26.98
CA LEU A 572 0.35 4.52 -27.37
C LEU A 572 -0.72 4.66 -26.29
N SER A 573 -1.11 3.57 -25.61
CA SER A 573 -2.03 3.62 -24.47
C SER A 573 -1.45 4.42 -23.30
N ALA A 574 -0.16 4.27 -23.00
CA ALA A 574 0.53 5.06 -22.00
C ALA A 574 0.64 6.54 -22.41
N GLU A 575 0.90 6.81 -23.69
CA GLU A 575 0.97 8.17 -24.22
C GLU A 575 -0.37 8.88 -24.19
N ALA A 576 -1.44 8.21 -24.62
CA ALA A 576 -2.80 8.71 -24.51
C ALA A 576 -3.14 9.12 -23.07
N TYR A 577 -2.70 8.33 -22.08
CA TYR A 577 -2.94 8.61 -20.67
C TYR A 577 -2.10 9.78 -20.14
N ARG A 578 -0.86 9.94 -20.64
CA ARG A 578 0.01 11.09 -20.32
C ARG A 578 -0.52 12.40 -20.88
N ILE A 579 -1.06 12.40 -22.11
CA ILE A 579 -1.65 13.58 -22.74
C ILE A 579 -2.84 14.10 -21.92
N ALA A 580 -3.78 13.21 -21.57
CA ALA A 580 -4.82 13.47 -20.59
C ALA A 580 -5.40 12.15 -20.05
N PRO A 581 -5.78 12.04 -18.77
CA PRO A 581 -6.32 10.81 -18.18
C PRO A 581 -7.81 10.61 -18.52
N THR A 582 -8.14 10.57 -19.81
CA THR A 582 -9.50 10.34 -20.29
C THR A 582 -9.95 8.89 -20.03
N ALA A 583 -11.26 8.64 -20.02
CA ALA A 583 -11.80 7.29 -19.86
C ALA A 583 -11.26 6.32 -20.93
N ALA A 584 -11.15 6.77 -22.18
CA ALA A 584 -10.58 6.01 -23.29
C ALA A 584 -9.09 5.66 -23.06
N ALA A 585 -8.28 6.61 -22.59
CA ALA A 585 -6.87 6.37 -22.32
C ALA A 585 -6.64 5.44 -21.13
N ARG A 586 -7.41 5.59 -20.04
CA ARG A 586 -7.39 4.66 -18.88
C ARG A 586 -7.73 3.24 -19.31
N SER A 587 -8.82 3.10 -20.05
CA SER A 587 -9.31 1.83 -20.53
C SER A 587 -8.33 1.14 -21.49
N SER A 588 -7.75 1.90 -22.42
CA SER A 588 -6.71 1.45 -23.35
C SER A 588 -5.44 0.96 -22.61
N LEU A 589 -5.06 1.65 -21.54
CA LEU A 589 -3.92 1.29 -20.68
C LEU A 589 -4.20 0.06 -19.82
N LEU A 590 -5.40 -0.07 -19.24
CA LEU A 590 -5.80 -1.27 -18.50
C LEU A 590 -5.86 -2.50 -19.42
N SER A 591 -6.34 -2.32 -20.64
CA SER A 591 -6.34 -3.35 -21.68
C SER A 591 -4.93 -3.71 -22.19
N SER A 592 -3.87 -2.99 -21.76
CA SER A 592 -2.47 -3.36 -22.00
C SER A 592 -1.86 -4.14 -20.84
N ARG A 593 -2.55 -4.19 -19.69
CA ARG A 593 -2.14 -4.90 -18.46
C ARG A 593 -2.85 -6.23 -18.26
N SER A 594 -4.01 -6.45 -18.86
CA SER A 594 -4.69 -7.75 -18.78
C SER A 594 -3.97 -8.74 -19.70
N PRO A 595 -3.27 -9.76 -19.17
CA PRO A 595 -2.77 -10.82 -20.02
C PRO A 595 -3.98 -11.56 -20.57
N TYR A 596 -4.15 -11.58 -21.89
CA TYR A 596 -4.98 -12.57 -22.54
C TYR A 596 -4.59 -13.95 -21.98
N TYR A 597 -5.51 -14.63 -21.30
CA TYR A 597 -5.36 -16.06 -21.08
C TYR A 597 -5.90 -16.77 -22.32
N VAL A 598 -5.06 -17.67 -22.83
CA VAL A 598 -5.25 -18.61 -23.94
C VAL A 598 -6.59 -18.51 -24.69
N ALA A 599 -6.53 -18.05 -25.94
CA ALA A 599 -7.58 -18.37 -26.90
C ALA A 599 -7.47 -19.86 -27.22
N LEU A 600 -8.43 -20.63 -26.73
CA LEU A 600 -8.58 -22.03 -27.04
C LEU A 600 -9.37 -22.10 -28.35
N ALA A 601 -8.67 -22.37 -29.44
CA ALA A 601 -9.33 -22.65 -30.71
C ALA A 601 -10.05 -23.99 -30.57
N ALA A 602 -11.36 -23.96 -30.79
CA ALA A 602 -12.13 -25.18 -30.84
C ALA A 602 -11.71 -25.94 -32.11
N ARG A 603 -11.35 -27.21 -31.95
CA ARG A 603 -10.79 -28.05 -33.03
C ARG A 603 -11.77 -29.17 -33.31
N GLY A 604 -12.72 -28.90 -34.18
CA GLY A 604 -13.73 -29.88 -34.58
C GLY A 604 -15.15 -29.33 -34.50
N VAL A 605 -15.37 -28.27 -33.70
CA VAL A 605 -16.68 -27.61 -33.60
C VAL A 605 -16.82 -26.29 -34.38
N GLY A 606 -18.02 -26.06 -34.90
CA GLY A 606 -18.49 -24.83 -35.53
C GLY A 606 -18.62 -23.69 -34.51
N PRO A 607 -19.29 -22.58 -34.86
CA PRO A 607 -19.53 -21.48 -33.92
C PRO A 607 -20.02 -21.99 -32.56
N VAL A 608 -19.38 -21.59 -31.47
CA VAL A 608 -19.69 -22.09 -30.12
C VAL A 608 -20.85 -21.29 -29.55
N ASN A 609 -21.96 -21.95 -29.24
CA ASN A 609 -23.20 -21.31 -28.76
C ASN A 609 -23.32 -21.30 -27.24
N GLY A 610 -22.70 -22.27 -26.57
CA GLY A 610 -22.79 -22.44 -25.12
C GLY A 610 -21.41 -22.73 -24.55
N VAL A 611 -21.15 -22.21 -23.35
CA VAL A 611 -19.92 -22.45 -22.59
C VAL A 611 -20.26 -22.67 -21.13
N ALA A 612 -19.57 -23.59 -20.48
CA ALA A 612 -19.66 -23.82 -19.05
C ALA A 612 -18.26 -24.01 -18.47
N VAL A 613 -18.06 -23.55 -17.23
CA VAL A 613 -16.80 -23.76 -16.49
C VAL A 613 -17.07 -24.77 -15.39
N GLY A 614 -16.19 -25.76 -15.26
CA GLY A 614 -16.23 -26.77 -14.22
C GLY A 614 -16.13 -26.15 -12.82
N PRO A 615 -16.73 -26.79 -11.79
CA PRO A 615 -16.62 -26.33 -10.41
C PRO A 615 -15.19 -26.25 -9.88
N ASP A 616 -14.28 -27.02 -10.49
CA ASP A 616 -12.84 -27.03 -10.21
C ASP A 616 -12.09 -25.79 -10.70
N GLY A 617 -12.72 -24.95 -11.54
CA GLY A 617 -12.08 -23.80 -12.20
C GLY A 617 -10.99 -24.18 -13.20
N ARG A 618 -10.85 -25.47 -13.53
CA ARG A 618 -9.77 -26.03 -14.34
C ARG A 618 -10.26 -26.65 -15.64
N THR A 619 -11.53 -27.02 -15.71
CA THR A 619 -12.12 -27.60 -16.91
C THR A 619 -13.13 -26.64 -17.52
N VAL A 620 -13.13 -26.48 -18.84
CA VAL A 620 -14.14 -25.69 -19.58
C VAL A 620 -14.78 -26.60 -20.62
N ALA A 621 -16.09 -26.46 -20.80
CA ALA A 621 -16.87 -27.17 -21.81
C ALA A 621 -17.53 -26.20 -22.77
N GLY A 622 -17.65 -26.60 -24.03
CA GLY A 622 -18.15 -25.75 -25.09
C GLY A 622 -18.93 -26.56 -26.11
N GLY A 623 -20.12 -26.07 -26.47
CA GLY A 623 -21.01 -26.71 -27.43
C GLY A 623 -21.13 -25.92 -28.74
N GLY A 624 -20.86 -26.57 -29.86
CA GLY A 624 -20.87 -25.97 -31.21
C GLY A 624 -22.22 -26.04 -31.95
N GLN A 625 -22.36 -25.21 -32.97
CA GLN A 625 -23.46 -25.24 -33.95
C GLN A 625 -23.50 -26.53 -34.79
N ASP A 626 -22.39 -27.22 -34.95
CA ASP A 626 -22.32 -28.53 -35.60
C ASP A 626 -22.64 -29.70 -34.67
N GLY A 627 -22.87 -29.41 -33.38
CA GLY A 627 -23.29 -30.40 -32.40
C GLY A 627 -22.17 -31.08 -31.63
N GLY A 628 -20.90 -30.74 -31.92
CA GLY A 628 -19.81 -31.26 -31.11
C GLY A 628 -19.70 -30.56 -29.76
N VAL A 629 -19.13 -31.28 -28.81
CA VAL A 629 -18.80 -30.79 -27.47
C VAL A 629 -17.32 -31.04 -27.23
N GLU A 630 -16.60 -30.00 -26.82
CA GLU A 630 -15.18 -30.07 -26.51
C GLU A 630 -14.96 -29.74 -25.03
N LEU A 631 -14.02 -30.44 -24.40
CA LEU A 631 -13.51 -30.13 -23.06
C LEU A 631 -12.07 -29.65 -23.14
N TRP A 632 -11.77 -28.59 -22.39
CA TRP A 632 -10.43 -28.04 -22.27
C TRP A 632 -9.99 -28.05 -20.82
N ASP A 633 -8.78 -28.56 -20.59
CA ASP A 633 -8.05 -28.33 -19.35
C ASP A 633 -7.27 -27.01 -19.45
N VAL A 634 -7.57 -26.09 -18.53
CA VAL A 634 -7.07 -24.71 -18.52
C VAL A 634 -5.56 -24.67 -18.23
N ALA A 635 -5.02 -25.61 -17.46
CA ALA A 635 -3.64 -25.59 -16.97
C ALA A 635 -2.64 -26.18 -17.97
N SER A 636 -2.99 -27.30 -18.59
CA SER A 636 -2.14 -28.08 -19.49
C SER A 636 -2.02 -27.47 -20.88
N ARG A 637 -2.98 -26.63 -21.30
CA ARG A 637 -3.10 -26.13 -22.69
C ARG A 637 -3.06 -27.26 -23.73
N ALA A 638 -3.44 -28.47 -23.33
CA ALA A 638 -3.51 -29.62 -24.22
C ALA A 638 -4.58 -29.39 -25.30
N ALA A 639 -4.53 -30.19 -26.37
CA ALA A 639 -5.61 -30.20 -27.34
C ALA A 639 -6.94 -30.54 -26.62
N PRO A 640 -8.06 -29.92 -26.99
CA PRO A 640 -9.35 -30.27 -26.41
C PRO A 640 -9.61 -31.76 -26.55
N VAL A 641 -10.22 -32.34 -25.53
CA VAL A 641 -10.86 -33.64 -25.67
C VAL A 641 -12.18 -33.36 -26.37
N LEU A 642 -12.21 -33.65 -27.67
CA LEU A 642 -13.46 -33.69 -28.40
C LEU A 642 -14.27 -34.87 -27.87
N LEU A 643 -15.38 -34.57 -27.22
CA LEU A 643 -16.29 -35.59 -26.74
C LEU A 643 -17.03 -36.22 -27.94
N ARG A 644 -17.39 -35.43 -28.97
CA ARG A 644 -18.09 -35.96 -30.14
C ARG A 644 -18.01 -35.08 -31.39
N ASP A 645 -17.88 -35.71 -32.57
CA ASP A 645 -18.12 -35.10 -33.89
C ASP A 645 -19.61 -35.22 -34.27
N GLY A 646 -20.28 -34.09 -34.53
CA GLY A 646 -21.72 -33.89 -34.27
C GLY A 646 -22.76 -34.41 -35.27
N ALA A 647 -24.05 -34.21 -34.87
CA ALA A 647 -25.27 -34.53 -35.63
C ALA A 647 -26.38 -33.42 -35.58
N SER A 648 -26.33 -32.45 -34.66
CA SER A 648 -27.28 -31.32 -34.54
C SER A 648 -26.77 -30.25 -33.54
N PRO A 649 -27.04 -28.93 -33.73
CA PRO A 649 -26.54 -27.84 -32.86
C PRO A 649 -26.76 -28.01 -31.35
N VAL A 650 -25.78 -27.65 -30.53
CA VAL A 650 -25.93 -27.52 -29.06
C VAL A 650 -26.50 -26.14 -28.71
N ARG A 651 -27.50 -26.11 -27.82
CA ARG A 651 -28.23 -24.90 -27.38
C ARG A 651 -28.02 -24.58 -25.90
N GLY A 652 -27.85 -25.59 -25.05
CA GLY A 652 -27.52 -25.43 -23.64
C GLY A 652 -26.43 -26.41 -23.21
N ILE A 653 -25.54 -25.97 -22.32
CA ILE A 653 -24.47 -26.81 -21.75
C ILE A 653 -24.29 -26.49 -20.27
N ALA A 654 -24.08 -27.50 -19.43
CA ALA A 654 -23.88 -27.34 -17.99
C ALA A 654 -22.95 -28.42 -17.42
N PHE A 655 -22.26 -28.11 -16.32
CA PHE A 655 -21.56 -29.08 -15.47
C PHE A 655 -22.41 -29.46 -14.26
N SER A 656 -22.28 -30.69 -13.79
CA SER A 656 -22.73 -31.09 -12.46
C SER A 656 -21.91 -30.38 -11.37
N GLN A 657 -22.49 -30.21 -10.17
CA GLN A 657 -21.85 -29.47 -9.07
C GLN A 657 -20.53 -30.08 -8.57
N ASP A 658 -20.35 -31.39 -8.73
CA ASP A 658 -19.13 -32.14 -8.42
C ASP A 658 -18.13 -32.16 -9.59
N GLY A 659 -18.51 -31.64 -10.76
CA GLY A 659 -17.68 -31.55 -11.96
C GLY A 659 -17.48 -32.87 -12.69
N THR A 660 -18.17 -33.94 -12.27
CA THR A 660 -17.99 -35.28 -12.83
C THR A 660 -18.75 -35.48 -14.14
N THR A 661 -19.80 -34.69 -14.39
CA THR A 661 -20.69 -34.86 -15.55
C THR A 661 -20.89 -33.55 -16.31
N VAL A 662 -20.87 -33.62 -17.65
CA VAL A 662 -21.29 -32.53 -18.55
C VAL A 662 -22.58 -32.93 -19.26
N ALA A 663 -23.54 -32.01 -19.29
CA ALA A 663 -24.79 -32.17 -20.02
C ALA A 663 -24.89 -31.18 -21.17
N ALA A 664 -25.24 -31.65 -22.37
CA ALA A 664 -25.44 -30.84 -23.56
C ALA A 664 -26.83 -31.09 -24.16
N GLY A 665 -27.65 -30.03 -24.22
CA GLY A 665 -28.97 -30.04 -24.84
C GLY A 665 -28.88 -29.62 -26.30
N ARG A 666 -29.43 -30.44 -27.21
CA ARG A 666 -29.33 -30.22 -28.65
C ARG A 666 -30.64 -29.76 -29.28
N GLN A 667 -30.52 -29.17 -30.46
CA GLN A 667 -31.66 -28.70 -31.26
C GLN A 667 -32.55 -29.83 -31.79
N ASP A 668 -32.06 -31.07 -31.90
CA ASP A 668 -32.86 -32.22 -32.33
C ASP A 668 -33.59 -32.93 -31.18
N GLY A 669 -33.63 -32.31 -29.99
CA GLY A 669 -34.31 -32.87 -28.83
C GLY A 669 -33.56 -34.01 -28.16
N VAL A 670 -32.25 -34.13 -28.34
CA VAL A 670 -31.43 -35.08 -27.59
C VAL A 670 -30.66 -34.35 -26.50
N LEU A 671 -30.68 -34.93 -25.31
CA LEU A 671 -29.79 -34.60 -24.21
C LEU A 671 -28.62 -35.58 -24.27
N GLU A 672 -27.41 -35.06 -24.17
CA GLU A 672 -26.21 -35.88 -24.10
C GLU A 672 -25.50 -35.65 -22.77
N LEU A 673 -25.22 -36.75 -22.07
CA LEU A 673 -24.53 -36.76 -20.78
C LEU A 673 -23.16 -37.41 -20.95
N TRP A 674 -22.15 -36.77 -20.37
CA TRP A 674 -20.75 -37.16 -20.48
C TRP A 674 -20.12 -37.25 -19.11
N ASP A 675 -19.56 -38.40 -18.77
CA ASP A 675 -18.70 -38.55 -17.61
C ASP A 675 -17.29 -38.03 -17.94
N VAL A 676 -16.85 -37.02 -17.20
CA VAL A 676 -15.60 -36.29 -17.45
C VAL A 676 -14.36 -37.16 -17.17
N GLY A 677 -14.44 -38.08 -16.21
CA GLY A 677 -13.29 -38.91 -15.80
C GLY A 677 -13.05 -40.12 -16.70
N THR A 678 -14.11 -40.71 -17.24
CA THR A 678 -14.08 -41.92 -18.07
C THR A 678 -14.19 -41.61 -19.56
N GLY A 679 -14.73 -40.44 -19.93
CA GLY A 679 -15.05 -40.09 -21.31
C GLY A 679 -16.27 -40.82 -21.87
N ALA A 680 -17.00 -41.58 -21.05
CA ALA A 680 -18.20 -42.28 -21.48
C ALA A 680 -19.35 -41.29 -21.72
N SER A 681 -20.14 -41.53 -22.77
CA SER A 681 -21.36 -40.78 -23.03
C SER A 681 -22.61 -41.64 -23.06
N ALA A 682 -23.73 -40.98 -22.78
CA ALA A 682 -25.05 -41.50 -23.05
C ALA A 682 -25.88 -40.48 -23.81
N LEU A 683 -26.47 -40.97 -24.91
CA LEU A 683 -27.50 -40.25 -25.64
C LEU A 683 -28.84 -40.56 -25.04
N VAL A 684 -29.50 -39.51 -24.61
CA VAL A 684 -30.76 -39.58 -23.91
C VAL A 684 -31.77 -38.83 -24.79
N PRO A 685 -32.60 -39.54 -25.58
CA PRO A 685 -33.66 -38.89 -26.33
C PRO A 685 -34.53 -38.13 -25.34
N SER A 686 -34.63 -36.80 -25.44
CA SER A 686 -35.30 -35.99 -24.41
C SER A 686 -36.83 -36.13 -24.45
N GLY A 687 -37.38 -37.28 -24.87
CA GLY A 687 -38.81 -37.53 -24.92
C GLY A 687 -39.57 -36.90 -26.11
N GLY A 688 -38.88 -36.30 -27.08
CA GLY A 688 -39.45 -35.77 -28.34
C GLY A 688 -38.42 -35.07 -29.24
N PRO A 689 -38.76 -34.68 -30.49
CA PRO A 689 -37.85 -34.02 -31.44
C PRO A 689 -37.69 -32.51 -31.20
N ALA A 690 -38.28 -31.96 -30.13
CA ALA A 690 -38.28 -30.53 -29.88
C ALA A 690 -36.92 -30.06 -29.34
N PRO A 691 -36.39 -28.91 -29.80
CA PRO A 691 -35.14 -28.34 -29.29
C PRO A 691 -35.06 -28.25 -27.77
N VAL A 692 -33.92 -28.64 -27.19
CA VAL A 692 -33.61 -28.43 -25.78
C VAL A 692 -32.92 -27.07 -25.62
N ASN A 693 -33.60 -26.08 -25.06
CA ASN A 693 -33.11 -24.70 -24.95
C ASN A 693 -32.28 -24.44 -23.69
N ALA A 694 -32.65 -25.08 -22.58
CA ALA A 694 -32.02 -24.86 -21.28
C ALA A 694 -31.65 -26.20 -20.64
N VAL A 695 -30.52 -26.23 -19.94
CA VAL A 695 -30.02 -27.40 -19.20
C VAL A 695 -29.49 -26.91 -17.85
N THR A 696 -29.87 -27.59 -16.76
CA THR A 696 -29.35 -27.33 -15.42
C THR A 696 -29.28 -28.62 -14.60
N PHE A 697 -28.43 -28.68 -13.58
CA PHE A 697 -28.34 -29.82 -12.66
C PHE A 697 -29.04 -29.52 -11.34
N SER A 698 -29.51 -30.57 -10.65
CA SER A 698 -29.86 -30.46 -9.25
C SER A 698 -28.63 -30.12 -8.40
N PRO A 699 -28.80 -29.46 -7.23
CA PRO A 699 -27.68 -29.09 -6.37
C PRO A 699 -26.81 -30.28 -5.94
N ASP A 700 -27.40 -31.48 -5.83
CA ASP A 700 -26.71 -32.73 -5.50
C ASP A 700 -26.11 -33.46 -6.72
N GLY A 701 -26.29 -32.92 -7.94
CA GLY A 701 -25.78 -33.47 -9.20
C GLY A 701 -26.49 -34.74 -9.69
N ARG A 702 -27.49 -35.25 -8.98
CA ARG A 702 -28.15 -36.53 -9.30
C ARG A 702 -29.15 -36.43 -10.45
N LEU A 703 -29.71 -35.26 -10.67
CA LEU A 703 -30.68 -35.00 -11.72
C LEU A 703 -30.15 -33.93 -12.67
N VAL A 704 -30.43 -34.12 -13.95
CA VAL A 704 -30.30 -33.10 -14.98
C VAL A 704 -31.70 -32.72 -15.46
N VAL A 705 -31.94 -31.42 -15.59
CA VAL A 705 -33.22 -30.85 -15.94
C VAL A 705 -33.09 -30.08 -17.26
N THR A 706 -33.97 -30.39 -18.20
CA THR A 706 -33.97 -29.79 -19.54
C THR A 706 -35.27 -29.07 -19.84
N GLY A 707 -35.20 -27.89 -20.44
CA GLY A 707 -36.36 -27.12 -20.92
C GLY A 707 -36.49 -27.25 -22.43
N GLY A 708 -37.63 -27.73 -22.90
CA GLY A 708 -37.91 -27.93 -24.32
C GLY A 708 -38.69 -26.79 -24.96
N ASP A 709 -38.57 -26.68 -26.28
CA ASP A 709 -39.44 -25.86 -27.15
C ASP A 709 -40.91 -26.31 -27.12
N ASP A 710 -41.17 -27.56 -26.73
CA ASP A 710 -42.51 -28.13 -26.56
C ASP A 710 -43.20 -27.73 -25.24
N GLY A 711 -42.56 -26.88 -24.43
CA GLY A 711 -43.06 -26.44 -23.14
C GLY A 711 -42.99 -27.52 -22.04
N VAL A 712 -42.27 -28.62 -22.29
CA VAL A 712 -42.09 -29.68 -21.31
C VAL A 712 -40.71 -29.58 -20.68
N VAL A 713 -40.68 -29.48 -19.35
CA VAL A 713 -39.43 -29.61 -18.59
C VAL A 713 -39.25 -31.08 -18.24
N ARG A 714 -38.04 -31.62 -18.38
CA ARG A 714 -37.78 -33.05 -18.15
C ARG A 714 -36.62 -33.24 -17.20
N GLN A 715 -36.76 -34.19 -16.30
CA GLN A 715 -35.75 -34.55 -15.31
C GLN A 715 -35.23 -35.96 -15.58
N TRP A 716 -33.92 -36.10 -15.67
CA TRP A 716 -33.25 -37.36 -15.92
C TRP A 716 -32.30 -37.67 -14.79
N ASP A 717 -32.23 -38.94 -14.40
CA ASP A 717 -31.23 -39.41 -13.44
C ASP A 717 -29.88 -39.51 -14.15
N THR A 718 -28.88 -38.83 -13.62
CA THR A 718 -27.57 -38.66 -14.28
C THR A 718 -26.76 -39.94 -14.33
N ARG A 719 -27.09 -40.94 -13.50
CA ARG A 719 -26.36 -42.21 -13.43
C ARG A 719 -27.00 -43.31 -14.28
N THR A 720 -28.32 -43.37 -14.29
CA THR A 720 -29.11 -44.38 -15.02
C THR A 720 -29.52 -43.89 -16.40
N HIS A 721 -29.48 -42.58 -16.65
CA HIS A 721 -29.91 -41.92 -17.88
C HIS A 721 -31.40 -42.14 -18.19
N VAL A 722 -32.20 -42.46 -17.17
CA VAL A 722 -33.63 -42.70 -17.28
C VAL A 722 -34.39 -41.41 -17.02
N LEU A 723 -35.46 -41.19 -17.78
CA LEU A 723 -36.42 -40.11 -17.55
C LEU A 723 -37.11 -40.38 -16.22
N VAL A 724 -36.82 -39.56 -15.22
CA VAL A 724 -37.46 -39.64 -13.90
C VAL A 724 -38.83 -38.99 -13.98
N ARG A 725 -38.94 -37.85 -14.67
CA ARG A 725 -40.18 -37.07 -14.67
C ARG A 725 -40.29 -36.06 -15.80
N GLU A 726 -41.53 -35.80 -16.22
CA GLU A 726 -41.89 -34.65 -17.03
C GLU A 726 -42.69 -33.64 -16.18
N LEU A 727 -42.21 -32.40 -16.14
CA LEU A 727 -42.87 -31.28 -15.50
C LEU A 727 -43.60 -30.50 -16.59
N ARG A 728 -44.91 -30.74 -16.68
CA ARG A 728 -45.79 -30.18 -17.71
C ARG A 728 -46.50 -28.93 -17.21
N GLY A 729 -47.09 -28.19 -18.16
CA GLY A 729 -47.98 -27.07 -17.87
C GLY A 729 -47.50 -25.71 -18.36
N ALA A 730 -46.32 -25.63 -18.99
CA ALA A 730 -45.95 -24.47 -19.80
C ALA A 730 -46.73 -24.52 -21.13
N SER A 731 -47.15 -23.35 -21.60
CA SER A 731 -47.89 -23.18 -22.85
C SER A 731 -47.01 -22.85 -24.06
N GLY A 732 -45.72 -22.62 -23.84
CA GLY A 732 -44.74 -22.34 -24.88
C GLY A 732 -43.32 -22.74 -24.48
N PRO A 733 -42.31 -22.45 -25.32
CA PRO A 733 -40.91 -22.76 -25.08
C PRO A 733 -40.42 -22.37 -23.69
N VAL A 734 -39.72 -23.29 -23.02
CA VAL A 734 -39.00 -23.03 -21.78
C VAL A 734 -37.56 -22.69 -22.13
N GLU A 735 -37.20 -21.42 -22.00
CA GLU A 735 -35.90 -20.88 -22.43
C GLU A 735 -34.90 -20.71 -21.27
N SER A 736 -35.39 -20.68 -20.02
CA SER A 736 -34.56 -20.55 -18.83
C SER A 736 -35.06 -21.46 -17.73
N LEU A 737 -34.11 -22.11 -17.03
CA LEU A 737 -34.36 -22.97 -15.90
C LEU A 737 -33.46 -22.57 -14.73
N ALA A 738 -34.01 -22.60 -13.51
CA ALA A 738 -33.25 -22.40 -12.29
C ALA A 738 -33.70 -23.41 -11.23
N TYR A 739 -32.74 -24.02 -10.54
CA TYR A 739 -32.99 -24.88 -9.40
C TYR A 739 -32.83 -24.06 -8.11
N ASP A 740 -33.77 -24.21 -7.16
CA ASP A 740 -33.58 -23.69 -5.80
C ASP A 740 -32.32 -24.32 -5.17
N PRO A 741 -31.46 -23.55 -4.47
CA PRO A 741 -30.33 -24.08 -3.71
C PRO A 741 -30.65 -25.28 -2.81
N ASP A 742 -31.87 -25.40 -2.28
CA ASP A 742 -32.28 -26.54 -1.43
C ASP A 742 -32.67 -27.80 -2.21
N GLY A 743 -32.73 -27.73 -3.54
CA GLY A 743 -33.03 -28.86 -4.41
C GLY A 743 -34.50 -29.28 -4.44
N ARG A 744 -35.42 -28.47 -3.90
CA ARG A 744 -36.85 -28.82 -3.83
C ARG A 744 -37.71 -28.24 -4.94
N THR A 745 -37.31 -27.11 -5.53
CA THR A 745 -38.12 -26.43 -6.54
C THR A 745 -37.33 -26.19 -7.82
N VAL A 746 -37.97 -26.46 -8.96
CA VAL A 746 -37.49 -26.06 -10.29
C VAL A 746 -38.36 -24.91 -10.77
N ALA A 747 -37.72 -23.81 -11.17
CA ALA A 747 -38.34 -22.68 -11.84
C ALA A 747 -38.07 -22.73 -13.34
N GLY A 748 -39.10 -22.48 -14.15
CA GLY A 748 -38.98 -22.37 -15.60
C GLY A 748 -39.66 -21.11 -16.13
N GLY A 749 -39.00 -20.47 -17.08
CA GLY A 749 -39.46 -19.27 -17.76
C GLY A 749 -39.12 -19.32 -19.24
N GLY A 750 -39.88 -18.60 -20.05
CA GLY A 750 -39.69 -18.56 -21.50
C GLY A 750 -40.71 -17.65 -22.14
N THR A 751 -41.36 -18.08 -23.22
CA THR A 751 -42.33 -17.24 -23.94
C THR A 751 -43.65 -17.05 -23.20
N ASP A 752 -43.92 -17.88 -22.18
CA ASP A 752 -45.08 -17.74 -21.32
C ASP A 752 -44.99 -16.45 -20.50
N ALA A 753 -46.13 -15.77 -20.30
CA ALA A 753 -46.21 -14.58 -19.45
C ALA A 753 -46.07 -14.88 -17.93
N ASN A 754 -45.73 -16.12 -17.57
CA ASN A 754 -45.60 -16.59 -16.20
C ASN A 754 -44.29 -17.36 -16.02
N VAL A 755 -43.74 -17.29 -14.82
CA VAL A 755 -42.73 -18.24 -14.34
C VAL A 755 -43.48 -19.39 -13.67
N LEU A 756 -43.15 -20.62 -14.07
CA LEU A 756 -43.76 -21.82 -13.51
C LEU A 756 -42.81 -22.45 -12.49
N LEU A 757 -43.36 -22.87 -11.36
CA LEU A 757 -42.62 -23.55 -10.30
C LEU A 757 -43.16 -24.97 -10.15
N TRP A 758 -42.26 -25.94 -10.17
CA TRP A 758 -42.58 -27.34 -9.92
C TRP A 758 -41.81 -27.84 -8.70
N ASP A 759 -42.47 -28.65 -7.88
CA ASP A 759 -41.80 -29.44 -6.87
C ASP A 759 -40.93 -30.49 -7.57
N ALA A 760 -39.64 -30.51 -7.28
CA ALA A 760 -38.69 -31.34 -7.99
C ALA A 760 -38.88 -32.83 -7.71
N SER A 761 -39.36 -33.19 -6.52
CA SER A 761 -39.52 -34.59 -6.11
C SER A 761 -40.76 -35.24 -6.71
N THR A 762 -41.85 -34.48 -6.82
CA THR A 762 -43.17 -34.94 -7.28
C THR A 762 -43.49 -34.55 -8.72
N GLY A 763 -42.83 -33.50 -9.23
CA GLY A 763 -43.13 -32.79 -10.47
C GLY A 763 -44.48 -32.13 -10.54
N ALA A 764 -45.19 -32.04 -9.40
CA ALA A 764 -46.40 -31.27 -9.33
C ALA A 764 -46.06 -29.79 -9.55
N ARG A 765 -46.85 -29.12 -10.41
CA ARG A 765 -46.79 -27.67 -10.51
C ARG A 765 -47.28 -27.08 -9.19
N VAL A 766 -46.38 -26.44 -8.46
CA VAL A 766 -46.69 -25.84 -7.16
C VAL A 766 -47.15 -24.40 -7.29
N ALA A 767 -46.72 -23.68 -8.34
CA ALA A 767 -47.15 -22.31 -8.59
C ALA A 767 -47.03 -21.92 -10.07
N SER A 768 -47.77 -20.87 -10.43
CA SER A 768 -47.60 -20.09 -11.66
C SER A 768 -47.62 -18.63 -11.24
N ILE A 769 -46.48 -17.95 -11.31
CA ILE A 769 -46.33 -16.56 -10.88
C ILE A 769 -46.23 -15.65 -12.11
N PRO A 770 -46.93 -14.50 -12.14
CA PRO A 770 -46.82 -13.56 -13.26
C PRO A 770 -45.39 -13.08 -13.46
N ALA A 771 -44.94 -13.03 -14.72
CA ALA A 771 -43.61 -12.52 -15.11
C ALA A 771 -43.39 -11.04 -14.74
N GLY A 772 -44.46 -10.33 -14.35
CA GLY A 772 -44.40 -8.99 -13.78
C GLY A 772 -45.79 -8.48 -13.37
N PRO A 773 -45.86 -7.30 -12.73
CA PRO A 773 -47.10 -6.76 -12.14
C PRO A 773 -48.25 -6.52 -13.13
N ALA A 774 -47.96 -6.42 -14.42
CA ALA A 774 -48.92 -6.16 -15.49
C ALA A 774 -48.99 -7.28 -16.55
N GLY A 775 -48.41 -8.46 -16.28
CA GLY A 775 -48.18 -9.49 -17.29
C GLY A 775 -46.97 -9.15 -18.14
N GLY A 776 -45.79 -9.58 -17.69
CA GLY A 776 -44.52 -9.30 -18.35
C GLY A 776 -44.37 -10.02 -19.71
N GLY A 777 -43.46 -9.51 -20.55
CA GLY A 777 -43.02 -10.21 -21.76
C GLY A 777 -42.21 -11.47 -21.45
N PRO A 778 -41.72 -12.17 -22.49
CA PRO A 778 -40.94 -13.41 -22.34
C PRO A 778 -39.83 -13.30 -21.30
N ILE A 779 -39.69 -14.33 -20.46
CA ILE A 779 -38.61 -14.48 -19.48
C ILE A 779 -37.43 -15.18 -20.15
N ARG A 780 -36.31 -14.48 -20.28
CA ARG A 780 -35.08 -14.97 -20.90
C ARG A 780 -34.05 -15.46 -19.87
N ALA A 781 -34.14 -14.97 -18.64
CA ALA A 781 -33.20 -15.31 -17.57
C ALA A 781 -33.92 -15.48 -16.24
N LEU A 782 -33.59 -16.55 -15.52
CA LEU A 782 -33.99 -16.84 -14.14
C LEU A 782 -32.75 -17.12 -13.29
N ALA A 783 -32.76 -16.66 -12.04
CA ALA A 783 -31.71 -16.96 -11.07
C ALA A 783 -32.27 -16.96 -9.65
N TYR A 784 -31.93 -17.96 -8.84
CA TYR A 784 -32.15 -17.91 -7.39
C TYR A 784 -31.02 -17.14 -6.70
N SER A 785 -31.34 -16.44 -5.62
CA SER A 785 -30.34 -15.91 -4.70
C SER A 785 -29.61 -17.07 -3.99
N PRO A 786 -28.36 -16.88 -3.54
CA PRO A 786 -27.57 -17.94 -2.91
C PRO A 786 -28.21 -18.56 -1.66
N ASP A 787 -29.02 -17.78 -0.93
CA ASP A 787 -29.79 -18.23 0.24
C ASP A 787 -31.11 -18.94 -0.12
N GLY A 788 -31.48 -18.99 -1.40
CA GLY A 788 -32.72 -19.59 -1.91
C GLY A 788 -33.98 -18.78 -1.61
N HIS A 789 -33.90 -17.66 -0.88
CA HIS A 789 -35.08 -16.92 -0.44
C HIS A 789 -35.69 -16.02 -1.51
N THR A 790 -34.96 -15.74 -2.58
CA THR A 790 -35.41 -14.87 -3.67
C THR A 790 -35.20 -15.53 -5.03
N LEU A 791 -36.22 -15.50 -5.88
CA LEU A 791 -36.10 -15.80 -7.31
C LEU A 791 -36.11 -14.49 -8.09
N ALA A 792 -35.15 -14.29 -8.99
CA ALA A 792 -35.10 -13.19 -9.94
C ALA A 792 -35.46 -13.67 -11.34
N GLY A 793 -36.19 -12.84 -12.09
CA GLY A 793 -36.52 -13.09 -13.49
C GLY A 793 -36.57 -11.81 -14.31
N ALA A 794 -36.10 -11.90 -15.56
CA ALA A 794 -36.07 -10.79 -16.50
C ALA A 794 -36.10 -11.30 -17.95
N GLY A 795 -36.41 -10.40 -18.88
CA GLY A 795 -36.44 -10.69 -20.29
C GLY A 795 -36.83 -9.48 -21.12
N ASP A 796 -37.74 -9.62 -22.08
CA ASP A 796 -38.00 -8.61 -23.10
C ASP A 796 -38.69 -7.33 -22.56
N GLY A 797 -39.29 -7.41 -21.37
CA GLY A 797 -39.90 -6.26 -20.67
C GLY A 797 -38.90 -5.31 -20.00
N GLY A 798 -37.61 -5.65 -19.98
CA GLY A 798 -36.50 -4.83 -19.44
C GLY A 798 -36.44 -4.67 -17.93
N ALA A 799 -37.55 -4.82 -17.21
CA ALA A 799 -37.58 -4.87 -15.75
C ALA A 799 -37.12 -6.25 -15.24
N ALA A 800 -36.37 -6.26 -14.13
CA ALA A 800 -36.10 -7.47 -13.37
C ALA A 800 -37.09 -7.56 -12.20
N VAL A 801 -37.71 -8.71 -12.00
CA VAL A 801 -38.69 -8.93 -10.93
C VAL A 801 -38.10 -9.91 -9.93
N LEU A 802 -38.24 -9.57 -8.64
CA LEU A 802 -37.82 -10.39 -7.52
C LEU A 802 -39.06 -10.94 -6.81
N TRP A 803 -39.15 -12.26 -6.72
CA TRP A 803 -40.19 -12.97 -5.97
C TRP A 803 -39.60 -13.59 -4.71
N ASP A 804 -40.39 -13.63 -3.64
CA ASP A 804 -40.06 -14.39 -2.43
C ASP A 804 -40.32 -15.87 -2.71
N SER A 805 -39.33 -16.74 -2.51
CA SER A 805 -39.47 -18.15 -2.89
C SER A 805 -40.55 -18.89 -2.10
N ALA A 806 -40.77 -18.50 -0.83
CA ALA A 806 -41.72 -19.17 0.06
C ALA A 806 -43.16 -18.71 -0.20
N SER A 807 -43.39 -17.39 -0.14
CA SER A 807 -44.73 -16.82 -0.34
C SER A 807 -45.13 -16.68 -1.81
N ARG A 808 -44.15 -16.73 -2.73
CA ARG A 808 -44.31 -16.57 -4.19
C ARG A 808 -44.87 -15.21 -4.60
N GLY A 809 -44.88 -14.26 -3.65
CA GLY A 809 -45.26 -12.89 -3.88
C GLY A 809 -44.13 -12.09 -4.49
N VAL A 810 -44.47 -11.05 -5.26
CA VAL A 810 -43.49 -10.06 -5.74
C VAL A 810 -42.90 -9.32 -4.54
N ARG A 811 -41.60 -9.51 -4.27
CA ARG A 811 -40.84 -8.75 -3.28
C ARG A 811 -40.54 -7.34 -3.77
N ARG A 812 -40.07 -7.26 -5.01
CA ARG A 812 -39.59 -6.01 -5.60
C ARG A 812 -39.62 -6.10 -7.12
N VAL A 813 -39.97 -4.99 -7.75
CA VAL A 813 -39.79 -4.78 -9.19
C VAL A 813 -38.64 -3.81 -9.36
N LEU A 814 -37.61 -4.23 -10.06
CA LEU A 814 -36.44 -3.44 -10.37
C LEU A 814 -36.64 -2.81 -11.74
N PRO A 815 -36.89 -1.49 -11.82
CA PRO A 815 -37.19 -0.84 -13.08
C PRO A 815 -35.96 -0.89 -14.01
N GLY A 816 -36.21 -1.30 -15.26
CA GLY A 816 -35.26 -1.17 -16.37
C GLY A 816 -35.67 -0.06 -17.33
N THR A 817 -35.01 -0.01 -18.50
CA THR A 817 -35.45 0.84 -19.61
C THR A 817 -36.46 0.05 -20.45
N ALA A 818 -37.59 0.67 -20.78
CA ALA A 818 -38.61 0.03 -21.60
C ALA A 818 -38.07 -0.29 -23.00
N GLY A 819 -38.30 -1.53 -23.46
CA GLY A 819 -37.89 -2.00 -24.80
C GLY A 819 -36.48 -2.60 -24.87
N GLU A 820 -35.76 -2.71 -23.75
CA GLU A 820 -34.45 -3.34 -23.69
C GLU A 820 -34.56 -4.77 -23.15
N ALA A 821 -34.27 -5.78 -23.97
CA ALA A 821 -34.29 -7.16 -23.53
C ALA A 821 -33.12 -7.47 -22.58
N VAL A 822 -33.40 -8.15 -21.47
CA VAL A 822 -32.39 -8.67 -20.55
C VAL A 822 -32.11 -10.12 -20.89
N HIS A 823 -30.85 -10.46 -21.15
CA HIS A 823 -30.43 -11.81 -21.54
C HIS A 823 -29.72 -12.57 -20.41
N GLY A 824 -29.31 -11.89 -19.34
CA GLY A 824 -28.62 -12.52 -18.22
C GLY A 824 -28.90 -11.84 -16.88
N LEU A 825 -28.96 -12.66 -15.83
CA LEU A 825 -29.10 -12.24 -14.43
C LEU A 825 -28.07 -12.95 -13.56
N ALA A 826 -27.47 -12.24 -12.60
CA ALA A 826 -26.57 -12.83 -11.63
C ALA A 826 -26.69 -12.14 -10.27
N PHE A 827 -26.67 -12.91 -9.19
CA PHE A 827 -26.52 -12.41 -7.83
C PHE A 827 -25.05 -12.45 -7.39
N THR A 828 -24.65 -11.55 -6.51
CA THR A 828 -23.40 -11.74 -5.75
C THR A 828 -23.53 -12.93 -4.80
N ALA A 829 -22.40 -13.51 -4.39
CA ALA A 829 -22.38 -14.70 -3.53
C ALA A 829 -23.05 -14.49 -2.15
N ASP A 830 -23.11 -13.25 -1.68
CA ASP A 830 -23.82 -12.85 -0.45
C ASP A 830 -25.29 -12.46 -0.68
N GLY A 831 -25.76 -12.46 -1.94
CA GLY A 831 -27.10 -12.02 -2.32
C GLY A 831 -27.35 -10.51 -2.19
N ALA A 832 -26.34 -9.71 -1.87
CA ALA A 832 -26.51 -8.27 -1.63
C ALA A 832 -26.76 -7.47 -2.91
N PHE A 833 -26.25 -7.92 -4.06
CA PHE A 833 -26.41 -7.27 -5.35
C PHE A 833 -27.01 -8.19 -6.40
N LEU A 834 -27.74 -7.59 -7.34
CA LEU A 834 -28.19 -8.21 -8.58
C LEU A 834 -27.63 -7.44 -9.77
N ALA A 835 -27.10 -8.14 -10.76
CA ALA A 835 -26.74 -7.60 -12.06
C ALA A 835 -27.70 -8.12 -13.14
N ALA A 836 -28.13 -7.25 -14.05
CA ALA A 836 -28.85 -7.61 -15.27
C ALA A 836 -28.14 -7.06 -16.50
N GLY A 837 -27.89 -7.92 -17.49
CA GLY A 837 -27.27 -7.55 -18.76
C GLY A 837 -28.30 -7.49 -19.88
N GLY A 838 -28.35 -6.37 -20.59
CA GLY A 838 -29.22 -6.19 -21.77
C GLY A 838 -28.98 -4.88 -22.52
N ALA A 839 -29.22 -4.87 -23.83
CA ALA A 839 -29.24 -3.67 -24.69
C ALA A 839 -27.99 -2.76 -24.58
N GLY A 840 -26.82 -3.35 -24.34
CA GLY A 840 -25.55 -2.62 -24.27
C GLY A 840 -25.16 -2.07 -22.91
N ALA A 841 -25.92 -2.36 -21.85
CA ALA A 841 -25.57 -1.98 -20.49
C ALA A 841 -25.71 -3.15 -19.50
N VAL A 842 -24.93 -3.09 -18.44
CA VAL A 842 -25.19 -3.87 -17.22
C VAL A 842 -25.82 -2.96 -16.19
N ARG A 843 -26.96 -3.35 -15.64
CA ARG A 843 -27.59 -2.65 -14.52
C ARG A 843 -27.28 -3.39 -13.24
N LEU A 844 -26.83 -2.65 -12.24
CA LEU A 844 -26.47 -3.19 -10.93
C LEU A 844 -27.36 -2.59 -9.85
N TRP A 845 -28.06 -3.43 -9.10
CA TRP A 845 -28.87 -3.02 -7.95
C TRP A 845 -28.24 -3.51 -6.64
N ASN A 846 -28.13 -2.62 -5.66
CA ASN A 846 -27.96 -3.00 -4.27
C ASN A 846 -29.35 -3.35 -3.70
N LEU A 847 -29.54 -4.58 -3.24
CA LEU A 847 -30.84 -5.06 -2.79
C LEU A 847 -31.17 -4.61 -1.35
N ALA A 848 -30.16 -4.32 -0.54
CA ALA A 848 -30.31 -3.82 0.82
C ALA A 848 -30.70 -2.33 0.88
N ALA A 849 -30.37 -1.55 -0.14
CA ALA A 849 -30.68 -0.12 -0.21
C ALA A 849 -31.76 0.19 -1.26
N PRO A 850 -32.81 0.96 -0.94
CA PRO A 850 -33.71 1.48 -1.97
C PRO A 850 -32.98 2.55 -2.80
N GLY A 851 -32.70 2.25 -4.06
CA GLY A 851 -32.01 3.17 -4.98
C GLY A 851 -32.16 2.77 -6.45
N ALA A 852 -31.94 3.74 -7.34
CA ALA A 852 -31.87 3.49 -8.78
C ALA A 852 -30.66 2.59 -9.11
N PRO A 853 -30.75 1.72 -10.14
CA PRO A 853 -29.61 0.91 -10.55
C PRO A 853 -28.43 1.80 -10.95
N VAL A 854 -27.22 1.33 -10.65
CA VAL A 854 -26.02 1.85 -11.28
C VAL A 854 -25.96 1.26 -12.69
N ALA A 855 -26.06 2.11 -13.69
CA ALA A 855 -25.82 1.72 -15.08
C ALA A 855 -24.31 1.65 -15.33
N LEU A 856 -23.82 0.46 -15.58
CA LEU A 856 -22.44 0.17 -15.93
C LEU A 856 -22.36 0.09 -17.47
N THR A 857 -21.94 1.20 -18.07
CA THR A 857 -21.81 1.34 -19.52
C THR A 857 -20.39 0.97 -19.97
N GLY A 858 -20.31 0.03 -20.91
CA GLY A 858 -19.08 -0.41 -21.57
C GLY A 858 -19.15 -0.20 -23.10
N PRO A 859 -18.25 -0.78 -23.90
CA PRO A 859 -18.28 -0.66 -25.36
C PRO A 859 -19.60 -1.18 -25.94
N SER A 860 -19.99 -0.63 -27.10
CA SER A 860 -21.26 -0.91 -27.79
C SER A 860 -21.49 -2.40 -28.07
N GLY A 861 -22.70 -2.90 -27.83
CA GLY A 861 -23.13 -4.24 -28.19
C GLY A 861 -24.00 -4.89 -27.13
N ASP A 862 -25.01 -5.65 -27.55
CA ASP A 862 -25.98 -6.31 -26.67
C ASP A 862 -25.30 -7.28 -25.68
N ILE A 863 -25.63 -7.18 -24.38
CA ILE A 863 -25.00 -7.99 -23.33
C ILE A 863 -25.67 -9.37 -23.31
N ARG A 864 -24.89 -10.43 -23.54
CA ARG A 864 -25.39 -11.82 -23.62
C ARG A 864 -25.17 -12.64 -22.36
N GLY A 865 -24.28 -12.19 -21.48
CA GLY A 865 -24.06 -12.85 -20.20
C GLY A 865 -23.51 -11.88 -19.16
N VAL A 866 -23.87 -12.10 -17.90
CA VAL A 866 -23.35 -11.41 -16.73
C VAL A 866 -23.06 -12.42 -15.63
N ALA A 867 -22.00 -12.19 -14.87
CA ALA A 867 -21.63 -13.07 -13.77
C ALA A 867 -20.79 -12.34 -12.73
N PHE A 868 -20.88 -12.80 -11.48
CA PHE A 868 -20.09 -12.30 -10.37
C PHE A 868 -18.99 -13.28 -9.98
N GLY A 869 -17.78 -12.75 -9.78
CA GLY A 869 -16.73 -13.38 -8.99
C GLY A 869 -17.03 -13.30 -7.49
N ARG A 870 -16.36 -14.14 -6.70
CA ARG A 870 -16.50 -14.14 -5.22
C ARG A 870 -15.98 -12.88 -4.55
N ASP A 871 -15.05 -12.20 -5.19
CA ASP A 871 -14.39 -10.95 -4.77
C ASP A 871 -15.26 -9.69 -5.01
N GLY A 872 -16.45 -9.86 -5.59
CA GLY A 872 -17.32 -8.74 -5.97
C GLY A 872 -16.99 -8.14 -7.34
N THR A 873 -16.16 -8.82 -8.15
CA THR A 873 -15.94 -8.45 -9.55
C THR A 873 -17.13 -8.90 -10.41
N LEU A 874 -17.80 -7.94 -11.03
CA LEU A 874 -18.82 -8.16 -12.05
C LEU A 874 -18.15 -8.24 -13.42
N VAL A 875 -18.58 -9.25 -14.18
CA VAL A 875 -18.17 -9.42 -15.58
C VAL A 875 -19.39 -9.43 -16.48
N SER A 876 -19.27 -8.85 -17.67
CA SER A 876 -20.22 -9.05 -18.75
C SER A 876 -19.55 -9.40 -20.06
N ALA A 877 -20.25 -10.18 -20.88
CA ALA A 877 -19.84 -10.48 -22.25
C ALA A 877 -20.90 -9.95 -23.22
N ASN A 878 -20.45 -9.31 -24.30
CA ASN A 878 -21.36 -8.73 -25.28
C ASN A 878 -21.21 -9.33 -26.69
N ALA A 879 -22.25 -9.13 -27.49
CA ALA A 879 -22.36 -9.61 -28.86
C ALA A 879 -21.32 -9.01 -29.82
N ASN A 880 -20.59 -7.96 -29.41
CA ASN A 880 -19.52 -7.36 -30.20
C ASN A 880 -18.12 -7.73 -29.68
N ALA A 881 -18.04 -8.83 -28.92
CA ALA A 881 -16.80 -9.42 -28.46
C ALA A 881 -16.01 -8.58 -27.45
N THR A 882 -16.67 -7.63 -26.80
CA THR A 882 -16.08 -6.88 -25.71
C THR A 882 -16.60 -7.40 -24.38
N ILE A 883 -15.72 -7.34 -23.39
CA ILE A 883 -16.02 -7.78 -22.03
C ILE A 883 -15.95 -6.56 -21.13
N GLY A 884 -16.96 -6.40 -20.30
CA GLY A 884 -16.95 -5.41 -19.25
C GLY A 884 -16.51 -6.04 -17.94
N LEU A 885 -15.65 -5.35 -17.19
CA LEU A 885 -15.15 -5.77 -15.88
C LEU A 885 -15.32 -4.62 -14.90
N TRP A 886 -15.96 -4.87 -13.76
CA TRP A 886 -16.22 -3.87 -12.73
C TRP A 886 -16.03 -4.47 -11.33
N THR A 887 -15.43 -3.73 -10.40
CA THR A 887 -15.31 -4.17 -8.99
C THR A 887 -16.31 -3.42 -8.11
N ILE A 888 -17.02 -4.12 -7.22
CA ILE A 888 -18.01 -3.54 -6.31
C ILE A 888 -17.43 -3.49 -4.89
N GLY A 889 -17.18 -2.29 -4.31
CA GLY A 889 -16.74 -2.21 -2.90
C GLY A 889 -15.97 -0.97 -2.40
N GLY A 890 -15.75 0.07 -3.21
CA GLY A 890 -15.10 1.32 -2.77
C GLY A 890 -14.73 2.18 -3.96
N SER A 891 -14.99 3.49 -3.90
CA SER A 891 -14.91 4.50 -4.97
C SER A 891 -13.99 4.20 -6.18
N ALA A 892 -14.47 3.45 -7.18
CA ALA A 892 -14.07 3.54 -8.58
C ALA A 892 -14.95 2.65 -9.48
N ILE A 893 -15.57 3.24 -10.50
CA ILE A 893 -15.98 2.52 -11.70
C ILE A 893 -14.68 2.19 -12.46
N VAL A 894 -14.29 0.92 -12.52
CA VAL A 894 -13.19 0.47 -13.36
C VAL A 894 -13.75 0.28 -14.78
N ALA A 895 -13.19 1.02 -15.74
CA ALA A 895 -13.67 1.09 -17.10
C ALA A 895 -13.22 -0.14 -17.93
N GLY A 896 -14.16 -1.01 -18.29
CA GLY A 896 -13.97 -2.05 -19.31
C GLY A 896 -13.81 -1.42 -20.71
N GLY A 897 -12.72 -1.78 -21.39
CA GLY A 897 -12.44 -1.36 -22.77
C GLY A 897 -12.62 -2.49 -23.77
N PRO A 898 -12.70 -2.18 -25.07
CA PRO A 898 -12.76 -3.22 -26.09
C PRO A 898 -11.48 -4.06 -26.05
N ALA A 899 -11.62 -5.36 -25.84
CA ALA A 899 -10.56 -6.31 -26.16
C ALA A 899 -10.44 -6.36 -27.70
N ALA A 900 -9.47 -5.65 -28.25
CA ALA A 900 -9.24 -5.62 -29.69
C ALA A 900 -8.86 -7.02 -30.20
N GLY A 901 -9.65 -7.56 -31.14
CA GLY A 901 -9.40 -8.86 -31.80
C GLY A 901 -10.39 -9.98 -31.48
N ALA A 902 -11.48 -9.70 -30.78
CA ALA A 902 -12.49 -10.70 -30.44
C ALA A 902 -13.66 -10.69 -31.45
N ALA A 903 -14.23 -11.87 -31.76
CA ALA A 903 -15.47 -11.99 -32.52
C ALA A 903 -16.67 -12.23 -31.58
N ALA A 904 -17.87 -11.89 -32.05
CA ALA A 904 -19.11 -11.85 -31.27
C ALA A 904 -19.23 -12.99 -30.24
N ALA A 905 -19.38 -12.64 -28.96
CA ALA A 905 -19.58 -13.64 -27.91
C ALA A 905 -21.04 -14.12 -27.93
N ALA A 906 -21.23 -15.42 -28.11
CA ALA A 906 -22.55 -16.05 -28.07
C ALA A 906 -22.96 -16.43 -26.65
N ALA A 907 -21.99 -16.77 -25.78
CA ALA A 907 -22.20 -17.14 -24.39
C ALA A 907 -20.99 -16.82 -23.51
N ALA A 908 -21.22 -16.75 -22.19
CA ALA A 908 -20.18 -16.59 -21.19
C ALA A 908 -20.50 -17.37 -19.90
N ALA A 909 -19.47 -17.86 -19.23
CA ALA A 909 -19.57 -18.57 -17.95
C ALA A 909 -18.39 -18.21 -17.04
N VAL A 910 -18.60 -18.18 -15.74
CA VAL A 910 -17.56 -17.90 -14.73
C VAL A 910 -17.39 -19.11 -13.83
N SER A 911 -16.15 -19.42 -13.44
CA SER A 911 -15.83 -20.47 -12.50
C SER A 911 -16.42 -20.21 -11.11
N ARG A 912 -16.64 -21.27 -10.33
CA ARG A 912 -17.20 -21.19 -8.97
C ARG A 912 -16.32 -20.39 -7.99
N ASP A 913 -15.01 -20.40 -8.21
CA ASP A 913 -14.05 -19.61 -7.43
C ASP A 913 -14.00 -18.13 -7.87
N GLY A 914 -14.64 -17.78 -8.98
CA GLY A 914 -14.70 -16.42 -9.51
C GLY A 914 -13.40 -15.95 -10.15
N ARG A 915 -12.44 -16.85 -10.40
CA ARG A 915 -11.11 -16.50 -10.94
C ARG A 915 -11.00 -16.63 -12.45
N LEU A 916 -11.87 -17.42 -13.06
CA LEU A 916 -11.84 -17.73 -14.48
C LEU A 916 -13.16 -17.35 -15.14
N LEU A 917 -13.09 -16.55 -16.19
CA LEU A 917 -14.19 -16.32 -17.12
C LEU A 917 -13.89 -17.04 -18.42
N ALA A 918 -14.87 -17.77 -18.95
CA ALA A 918 -14.84 -18.32 -20.30
C ALA A 918 -15.88 -17.59 -21.17
N THR A 919 -15.46 -17.12 -22.33
CA THR A 919 -16.35 -16.54 -23.35
C THR A 919 -16.25 -17.32 -24.64
N ALA A 920 -17.38 -17.76 -25.17
CA ALA A 920 -17.48 -18.49 -26.43
C ALA A 920 -17.86 -17.54 -27.57
N GLY A 921 -17.10 -17.60 -28.67
CA GLY A 921 -17.28 -16.77 -29.85
C GLY A 921 -17.80 -17.51 -31.08
N VAL A 922 -18.46 -16.76 -31.96
CA VAL A 922 -18.85 -17.24 -33.30
C VAL A 922 -17.66 -17.57 -34.20
N ASP A 923 -16.47 -17.11 -33.83
CA ASP A 923 -15.19 -17.43 -34.47
C ASP A 923 -14.62 -18.80 -34.09
N ARG A 924 -15.42 -19.65 -33.42
CA ARG A 924 -15.04 -21.00 -32.99
C ARG A 924 -13.91 -20.98 -31.97
N THR A 925 -13.85 -19.94 -31.15
CA THR A 925 -12.87 -19.85 -30.07
C THR A 925 -13.56 -19.71 -28.72
N ILE A 926 -12.99 -20.36 -27.72
CA ILE A 926 -13.26 -20.07 -26.32
C ILE A 926 -12.08 -19.27 -25.81
N ARG A 927 -12.36 -18.09 -25.28
CA ARG A 927 -11.34 -17.23 -24.66
C ARG A 927 -11.49 -17.31 -23.16
N LEU A 928 -10.36 -17.51 -22.50
CA LEU A 928 -10.28 -17.58 -21.05
C LEU A 928 -9.72 -16.28 -20.50
N TRP A 929 -10.31 -15.79 -19.43
CA TRP A 929 -9.92 -14.54 -18.81
C TRP A 929 -9.68 -14.81 -17.35
N SER A 930 -8.45 -14.54 -16.91
CA SER A 930 -8.16 -14.46 -15.48
C SER A 930 -8.85 -13.19 -14.95
N LEU A 931 -9.63 -13.36 -13.90
CA LEU A 931 -10.27 -12.27 -13.16
C LEU A 931 -9.40 -11.79 -11.98
N ASP A 932 -8.30 -12.49 -11.70
CA ASP A 932 -7.26 -12.12 -10.72
C ASP A 932 -6.32 -10.99 -11.19
#